data_AF-A0A0J5GIK9-F1
#
_entry.id   AF-A0A0J5GIK9-F1
#
_cell.length_a   1.000
_cell.length_b   1.000
_cell.length_c   1.000
_cell.angle_alpha   90.00
_cell.angle_beta   90.00
_cell.angle_gamma   90.00
#
_symmetry.space_group_name_H-M   'P 1'
#
loop_
_entity.id
_entity.type
_entity.pdbx_description
1 polymer ?
#
loop_
_entity_poly.entity_id
_entity_poly.type
_entity_poly.pdbx_seq_one_letter_code
_entity_poly.pdbx_strand_id
1 'polypeptide(L)'
;MGNSGGAAANSGIDFQQRIAALVMAHVIADVKDFTSVNLGDVLDVREIRFETTDCIDDLVIVSDQGSTYIQAKHSLSLSEKLESEYSSVLKQFVAQHLAGGAESDSYVLATSSRASRRITNELRKLTEAARLNEASSNDNPLTQAEMNVIEKTKALLQKHFFEKTGAAMPDSEFRKLFKRIRIAQLDIEDGAPLEAAVLTLLSGKSNVSPSLLWGSLIALCLSLAKDRLSIDKAALIQRVGRFIGPHSLKVTTEAAREYFGLQFKGMFSAGREMLLVKSPFPDADYLIVELFRFKDDGRKRVRFFDGKVELLNGETWDVIHRASTYVGIERFIEEHVERFAEAQIAVLPINSETNPEDESYVRVHAEYSARLAESLEDPLKCLHCGDPVSEDSSPAIEIEEEGMEHAVGIVHRKCMRTTDRALGLITHDLFRENKLLKNFDYIQWFLHAPRGQGLFSATANIGNRISSVAWKPDYNRISKGSWCVKIMLEDGSARYVHERGKVVRYAEVEAHEIADHFNVQFDEARNKKNPWCYTSEREGFGTYSTAIQVMTADETCIMCSNATAVRYTQAIENTYSSSENFYAPLVILLEEESGLPISVFGAIFLVTNPLRLERFIDNWRKAGIELPTFVASIVESDDEFDKFVRKIKDEGEGVIVDPMLNMSGELISGFVIENYYELVKHGSTDL
;
A
#
# COMPACT_ATOMS: atom_id res chain seq x y z
N MET A 1 -14.58 53.34 -10.22
CA MET A 1 -13.70 53.45 -9.04
C MET A 1 -13.87 52.19 -8.21
N GLY A 2 -12.77 51.55 -7.79
CA GLY A 2 -12.75 50.59 -6.67
C GLY A 2 -12.86 49.08 -6.97
N ASN A 3 -11.93 48.48 -7.72
CA ASN A 3 -11.71 47.00 -7.73
C ASN A 3 -10.25 46.60 -7.41
N SER A 4 -9.36 47.56 -7.13
CA SER A 4 -7.94 47.28 -6.86
C SER A 4 -7.66 46.86 -5.41
N GLY A 5 -8.59 47.08 -4.47
CA GLY A 5 -8.42 46.70 -3.07
C GLY A 5 -8.58 45.20 -2.79
N GLY A 6 -9.48 44.51 -3.51
CA GLY A 6 -9.76 43.08 -3.31
C GLY A 6 -8.65 42.16 -3.82
N ALA A 7 -8.02 42.49 -4.96
CA ALA A 7 -6.93 41.69 -5.52
C ALA A 7 -5.64 41.79 -4.69
N ALA A 8 -5.33 42.96 -4.16
CA ALA A 8 -4.18 43.17 -3.28
C ALA A 8 -4.37 42.49 -1.91
N ALA A 9 -5.59 42.52 -1.36
CA ALA A 9 -5.93 41.81 -0.13
C ALA A 9 -5.84 40.28 -0.29
N ASN A 10 -6.40 39.72 -1.37
CA ASN A 10 -6.32 38.28 -1.66
C ASN A 10 -4.86 37.80 -1.88
N SER A 11 -4.03 38.62 -2.55
CA SER A 11 -2.61 38.34 -2.74
C SER A 11 -1.80 38.38 -1.42
N GLY A 12 -2.14 39.29 -0.51
CA GLY A 12 -1.51 39.37 0.81
C GLY A 12 -1.86 38.19 1.70
N ILE A 13 -3.14 37.78 1.71
CA ILE A 13 -3.63 36.63 2.48
C ILE A 13 -2.98 35.33 1.97
N ASP A 14 -2.91 35.10 0.67
CA ASP A 14 -2.24 33.92 0.08
C ASP A 14 -0.76 33.81 0.52
N PHE A 15 -0.03 34.94 0.49
CA PHE A 15 1.37 34.97 0.92
C PHE A 15 1.56 34.59 2.39
N GLN A 16 0.71 35.10 3.28
CA GLN A 16 0.70 34.74 4.70
C GLN A 16 0.42 33.24 4.89
N GLN A 17 -0.58 32.68 4.19
CA GLN A 17 -0.90 31.26 4.33
C GLN A 17 0.22 30.35 3.83
N ARG A 18 0.94 30.75 2.77
CA ARG A 18 2.11 30.01 2.28
C ARG A 18 3.27 30.02 3.29
N ILE A 19 3.50 31.13 3.99
CA ILE A 19 4.51 31.19 5.07
C ILE A 19 4.13 30.26 6.22
N ALA A 20 2.85 30.23 6.61
CA ALA A 20 2.40 29.31 7.66
C ALA A 20 2.50 27.83 7.22
N ALA A 21 2.13 27.52 5.97
CA ALA A 21 2.23 26.19 5.40
C ALA A 21 3.71 25.71 5.31
N LEU A 22 4.66 26.61 5.04
CA LEU A 22 6.10 26.33 5.08
C LEU A 22 6.52 25.81 6.46
N VAL A 23 6.05 26.46 7.53
CA VAL A 23 6.34 26.06 8.91
C VAL A 23 5.70 24.70 9.20
N MET A 24 4.46 24.47 8.79
CA MET A 24 3.81 23.16 8.91
C MET A 24 4.58 22.04 8.19
N ALA A 25 5.09 22.31 6.98
CA ALA A 25 5.89 21.36 6.22
C ALA A 25 7.19 20.98 6.95
N HIS A 26 7.85 21.95 7.59
CA HIS A 26 9.03 21.70 8.44
C HIS A 26 8.68 20.84 9.66
N VAL A 27 7.56 21.13 10.34
CA VAL A 27 7.06 20.34 11.47
C VAL A 27 6.77 18.89 11.07
N ILE A 28 6.14 18.69 9.91
CA ILE A 28 5.81 17.38 9.33
C ILE A 28 7.08 16.61 8.96
N ALA A 29 8.06 17.28 8.36
CA ALA A 29 9.31 16.67 7.95
C ALA A 29 10.31 16.48 9.10
N ASP A 30 9.96 16.95 10.31
CA ASP A 30 10.81 16.99 11.51
C ASP A 30 12.11 17.78 11.29
N VAL A 31 12.05 18.85 10.49
CA VAL A 31 13.15 19.79 10.26
C VAL A 31 13.01 20.98 11.21
N LYS A 32 13.97 21.14 12.11
CA LYS A 32 13.98 22.21 13.13
C LYS A 32 14.80 23.43 12.74
N ASP A 33 15.57 23.35 11.67
CA ASP A 33 16.41 24.45 11.20
C ASP A 33 15.61 25.40 10.30
N PHE A 34 15.46 26.65 10.75
CA PHE A 34 14.79 27.73 10.01
C PHE A 34 15.77 28.83 9.57
N THR A 35 17.08 28.60 9.72
CA THR A 35 18.13 29.59 9.42
C THR A 35 18.12 29.97 7.95
N SER A 36 17.92 28.98 7.06
CA SER A 36 17.87 29.16 5.60
C SER A 36 16.74 30.12 5.15
N VAL A 37 15.69 30.25 5.96
CA VAL A 37 14.53 31.12 5.69
C VAL A 37 14.47 32.33 6.64
N ASN A 38 15.44 32.49 7.53
CA ASN A 38 15.53 33.59 8.52
C ASN A 38 14.27 33.77 9.40
N LEU A 39 13.53 32.69 9.66
CA LEU A 39 12.41 32.70 10.61
C LEU A 39 12.84 32.41 12.05
N GLY A 40 14.05 31.89 12.24
CA GLY A 40 14.58 31.43 13.51
C GLY A 40 15.89 30.68 13.27
N ASP A 41 16.58 30.33 14.35
CA ASP A 41 17.76 29.46 14.28
C ASP A 41 17.29 28.00 14.27
N VAL A 42 17.36 27.31 15.42
CA VAL A 42 16.77 25.98 15.61
C VAL A 42 15.52 26.11 16.48
N LEU A 43 14.34 25.88 15.89
CA LEU A 43 13.04 26.00 16.56
C LEU A 43 12.34 24.63 16.62
N ASP A 44 12.01 24.18 17.85
CA ASP A 44 11.07 23.08 18.02
C ASP A 44 9.64 23.64 18.14
N VAL A 45 8.96 23.74 17.00
CA VAL A 45 7.64 24.37 16.92
C VAL A 45 6.60 23.52 17.67
N ARG A 46 5.98 24.12 18.68
CA ARG A 46 4.92 23.52 19.49
C ARG A 46 3.54 23.87 18.99
N GLU A 47 3.35 25.11 18.57
CA GLU A 47 2.04 25.66 18.18
C GLU A 47 2.23 26.77 17.13
N ILE A 48 1.28 26.85 16.19
CA ILE A 48 1.15 27.93 15.20
C ILE A 48 -0.20 28.61 15.42
N ARG A 49 -0.23 29.93 15.59
CA ARG A 49 -1.43 30.73 15.84
C ARG A 49 -1.66 31.71 14.71
N PHE A 50 -2.90 31.83 14.24
CA PHE A 50 -3.30 32.66 13.12
C PHE A 50 -4.22 33.80 13.55
N GLU A 51 -4.06 34.98 12.95
CA GLU A 51 -4.96 36.13 13.16
C GLU A 51 -5.22 36.41 14.66
N THR A 52 -4.13 36.54 15.41
CA THR A 52 -4.13 36.48 16.88
C THR A 52 -4.69 37.75 17.54
N THR A 53 -4.95 37.69 18.86
CA THR A 53 -5.24 38.89 19.67
C THR A 53 -3.98 39.62 20.13
N ASP A 54 -2.78 39.13 19.74
CA ASP A 54 -1.52 39.80 20.02
C ASP A 54 -1.40 41.08 19.19
N CYS A 55 -0.40 41.91 19.45
CA CYS A 55 -0.27 43.19 18.73
C CYS A 55 0.22 43.01 17.27
N ILE A 56 0.71 41.82 16.93
CA ILE A 56 1.08 41.39 15.58
C ILE A 56 0.08 40.30 15.19
N ASP A 57 -0.78 40.62 14.22
CA ASP A 57 -1.99 39.84 14.00
C ASP A 57 -1.75 38.62 13.12
N ASP A 58 -0.86 38.70 12.12
CA ASP A 58 -0.83 37.73 11.01
C ASP A 58 -0.50 36.28 11.44
N LEU A 59 0.62 36.05 12.13
CA LEU A 59 1.10 34.70 12.47
C LEU A 59 2.02 34.69 13.68
N VAL A 60 1.82 33.74 14.61
CA VAL A 60 2.73 33.50 15.76
C VAL A 60 3.17 32.05 15.79
N ILE A 61 4.48 31.83 15.84
CA ILE A 61 5.09 30.50 16.02
C ILE A 61 5.55 30.41 17.47
N VAL A 62 5.02 29.45 18.21
CA VAL A 62 5.43 29.17 19.59
C VAL A 62 6.37 27.98 19.59
N SER A 63 7.57 28.16 20.15
CA SER A 63 8.59 27.13 20.31
C SER A 63 8.94 26.90 21.77
N ASP A 64 9.81 25.93 22.03
CA ASP A 64 10.45 25.73 23.33
C ASP A 64 11.34 26.90 23.77
N GLN A 65 11.85 27.68 22.82
CA GLN A 65 12.76 28.79 23.07
C GLN A 65 12.05 30.14 23.21
N GLY A 66 10.78 30.27 22.83
CA GLY A 66 10.05 31.55 22.82
C GLY A 66 9.09 31.66 21.65
N SER A 67 8.53 32.85 21.45
CA SER A 67 7.56 33.13 20.39
C SER A 67 8.17 33.98 19.28
N THR A 68 7.91 33.57 18.04
CA THR A 68 8.25 34.33 16.83
C THR A 68 6.98 34.92 16.26
N TYR A 69 6.84 36.24 16.35
CA TYR A 69 5.71 36.99 15.82
C TYR A 69 6.03 37.46 14.41
N ILE A 70 5.25 37.05 13.43
CA ILE A 70 5.51 37.28 12.01
C ILE A 70 4.46 38.24 11.46
N GLN A 71 4.91 39.36 10.89
CA GLN A 71 4.11 40.23 10.07
C GLN A 71 4.46 40.00 8.60
N ALA A 72 3.51 39.53 7.80
CA ALA A 72 3.68 39.21 6.39
C ALA A 72 3.29 40.41 5.53
N LYS A 73 4.22 40.88 4.69
CA LYS A 73 3.99 41.91 3.68
C LYS A 73 4.64 41.49 2.38
N HIS A 74 3.82 41.14 1.39
CA HIS A 74 4.29 40.63 0.10
C HIS A 74 5.29 41.56 -0.60
N SER A 75 5.01 42.86 -0.59
CA SER A 75 5.93 43.92 -0.99
C SER A 75 5.92 45.03 0.07
N LEU A 76 7.08 45.63 0.32
CA LEU A 76 7.21 46.73 1.28
C LEU A 76 8.35 47.67 0.89
N SER A 77 8.14 48.97 1.06
CA SER A 77 9.16 50.00 0.82
C SER A 77 9.47 50.78 2.09
N LEU A 78 10.76 51.10 2.28
CA LEU A 78 11.18 51.99 3.36
C LEU A 78 10.52 53.37 3.19
N SER A 79 9.86 53.84 4.25
CA SER A 79 9.15 55.12 4.28
C SER A 79 9.33 55.76 5.65
N GLU A 80 9.27 57.09 5.70
CA GLU A 80 9.28 57.89 6.95
C GLU A 80 7.89 58.43 7.31
N LYS A 81 6.89 58.18 6.45
CA LYS A 81 5.50 58.63 6.64
C LYS A 81 4.79 57.74 7.66
N LEU A 82 4.10 58.35 8.62
CA LEU A 82 3.37 57.62 9.68
C LEU A 82 2.26 56.72 9.12
N GLU A 83 1.60 57.14 8.06
CA GLU A 83 0.52 56.38 7.38
C GLU A 83 1.03 55.29 6.41
N SER A 84 2.34 55.06 6.35
CA SER A 84 2.89 54.02 5.47
C SER A 84 2.76 52.62 6.06
N GLU A 85 2.65 51.60 5.21
CA GLU A 85 2.60 50.20 5.65
C GLU A 85 3.84 49.83 6.50
N TYR A 86 5.02 50.33 6.14
CA TYR A 86 6.24 50.11 6.92
C TYR A 86 6.11 50.68 8.34
N SER A 87 5.56 51.88 8.47
CA SER A 87 5.28 52.48 9.78
C SER A 87 4.26 51.67 10.57
N SER A 88 3.23 51.13 9.91
CA SER A 88 2.24 50.25 10.55
C SER A 88 2.87 48.97 11.14
N VAL A 89 3.78 48.32 10.42
CA VAL A 89 4.53 47.15 10.92
C VAL A 89 5.32 47.52 12.17
N LEU A 90 6.07 48.63 12.12
CA LEU A 90 6.87 49.07 13.27
C LEU A 90 6.00 49.45 14.48
N LYS A 91 4.79 49.98 14.26
CA LYS A 91 3.81 50.26 15.31
C LYS A 91 3.38 48.98 16.03
N GLN A 92 3.11 47.90 15.28
CA GLN A 92 2.77 46.59 15.84
C GLN A 92 3.95 46.00 16.62
N PHE A 93 5.18 46.12 16.11
CA PHE A 93 6.38 45.65 16.82
C PHE A 93 6.60 46.39 18.15
N VAL A 94 6.42 47.71 18.18
CA VAL A 94 6.49 48.49 19.42
C VAL A 94 5.39 48.06 20.39
N ALA A 95 4.17 47.89 19.90
CA ALA A 95 3.04 47.47 20.73
C ALA A 95 3.29 46.08 21.35
N GLN A 96 3.80 45.12 20.58
CA GLN A 96 4.15 43.78 21.09
C GLN A 96 5.29 43.85 22.10
N HIS A 97 6.32 44.63 21.83
CA HIS A 97 7.45 44.81 22.74
C HIS A 97 7.04 45.38 24.10
N LEU A 98 6.09 46.32 24.10
CA LEU A 98 5.52 46.92 25.31
C LEU A 98 4.55 46.00 26.05
N ALA A 99 3.85 45.11 25.35
CA ALA A 99 2.99 44.11 25.96
C ALA A 99 3.79 43.08 26.79
N GLY A 100 5.09 42.98 26.56
CA GLY A 100 6.00 42.05 27.25
C GLY A 100 6.18 40.74 26.47
N GLY A 101 6.89 39.79 27.06
CA GLY A 101 7.23 38.52 26.42
C GLY A 101 8.52 37.91 26.97
N ALA A 102 8.92 36.76 26.43
CA ALA A 102 10.21 36.17 26.77
C ALA A 102 11.36 36.99 26.17
N GLU A 103 12.55 36.96 26.79
CA GLU A 103 13.68 37.72 26.24
C GLU A 103 14.11 37.25 24.84
N SER A 104 13.83 35.98 24.56
CA SER A 104 14.07 35.24 23.33
C SER A 104 13.00 35.44 22.25
N ASP A 105 11.93 36.19 22.53
CA ASP A 105 10.90 36.48 21.52
C ASP A 105 11.49 37.30 20.37
N SER A 106 10.99 37.05 19.16
CA SER A 106 11.44 37.74 17.94
C SER A 106 10.29 38.29 17.11
N TYR A 107 10.54 39.40 16.41
CA TYR A 107 9.58 40.09 15.57
C TYR A 107 10.06 40.02 14.11
N VAL A 108 9.42 39.20 13.31
CA VAL A 108 9.82 38.94 11.92
C VAL A 108 8.97 39.78 10.99
N LEU A 109 9.61 40.57 10.13
CA LEU A 109 8.98 41.07 8.92
C LEU A 109 9.28 40.10 7.77
N ALA A 110 8.27 39.34 7.37
CA ALA A 110 8.36 38.43 6.23
C ALA A 110 7.90 39.12 4.95
N THR A 111 8.75 39.11 3.91
CA THR A 111 8.51 39.77 2.63
C THR A 111 9.04 38.95 1.47
N SER A 112 8.65 39.27 0.23
CA SER A 112 9.29 38.70 -0.97
C SER A 112 10.40 39.59 -1.52
N SER A 113 11.07 39.14 -2.57
CA SER A 113 11.98 39.92 -3.42
C SER A 113 11.36 41.19 -4.03
N ARG A 114 10.02 41.34 -3.98
CA ARG A 114 9.31 42.55 -4.43
C ARG A 114 9.42 43.73 -3.46
N ALA A 115 9.93 43.53 -2.25
CA ALA A 115 10.23 44.64 -1.35
C ALA A 115 11.49 45.41 -1.78
N SER A 116 11.57 46.66 -1.35
CA SER A 116 12.72 47.51 -1.68
C SER A 116 14.01 46.95 -1.08
N ARG A 117 15.13 47.11 -1.79
CA ARG A 117 16.49 46.73 -1.32
C ARG A 117 16.86 47.30 0.06
N ARG A 118 16.28 48.45 0.41
CA ARG A 118 16.42 49.09 1.73
C ARG A 118 15.91 48.20 2.86
N ILE A 119 14.87 47.41 2.60
CA ILE A 119 14.29 46.46 3.55
C ILE A 119 15.01 45.11 3.45
N THR A 120 15.09 44.52 2.25
CA THR A 120 15.57 43.14 2.07
C THR A 120 17.06 42.96 2.35
N ASN A 121 17.89 43.98 2.07
CA ASN A 121 19.34 43.93 2.27
C ASN A 121 19.80 44.80 3.45
N GLU A 122 19.53 46.11 3.41
CA GLU A 122 20.15 47.05 4.36
C GLU A 122 19.59 46.89 5.78
N LEU A 123 18.25 46.89 5.94
CA LEU A 123 17.60 46.69 7.24
C LEU A 123 17.92 45.31 7.82
N ARG A 124 17.88 44.26 6.98
CA ARG A 124 18.29 42.91 7.38
C ARG A 124 19.69 42.91 7.98
N LYS A 125 20.68 43.41 7.23
CA LYS A 125 22.08 43.46 7.67
C LYS A 125 22.23 44.22 8.99
N LEU A 126 21.55 45.35 9.13
CA LEU A 126 21.58 46.16 10.35
C LEU A 126 21.02 45.40 11.56
N THR A 127 19.89 44.71 11.40
CA THR A 127 19.26 43.93 12.48
C THR A 127 20.06 42.68 12.84
N GLU A 128 20.70 42.01 11.87
CA GLU A 128 21.63 40.90 12.13
C GLU A 128 22.87 41.38 12.89
N ALA A 129 23.47 42.49 12.44
CA ALA A 129 24.64 43.07 13.10
C ALA A 129 24.34 43.48 14.56
N ALA A 130 23.12 43.94 14.84
CA ALA A 130 22.68 44.28 16.18
C ALA A 130 22.50 43.05 17.09
N ARG A 131 22.17 41.87 16.54
CA ARG A 131 22.14 40.60 17.29
C ARG A 131 23.52 40.05 17.59
N LEU A 132 24.41 40.07 16.60
CA LEU A 132 25.72 39.41 16.71
C LEU A 132 26.73 40.20 17.56
N ASN A 133 26.55 41.51 17.71
CA ASN A 133 27.53 42.38 18.38
C ASN A 133 26.98 42.99 19.68
N GLU A 134 26.85 42.19 20.75
CA GLU A 134 26.38 42.68 22.07
C GLU A 134 27.38 43.64 22.77
N ALA A 135 28.66 43.67 22.38
CA ALA A 135 29.70 44.44 23.08
C ALA A 135 30.50 45.46 22.23
N SER A 136 30.30 45.54 20.90
CA SER A 136 31.17 46.35 20.02
C SER A 136 30.47 46.82 18.73
N SER A 137 29.38 47.58 18.84
CA SER A 137 28.64 48.07 17.66
C SER A 137 29.17 49.37 17.05
N ASN A 138 30.14 50.05 17.67
CA ASN A 138 30.52 51.41 17.26
C ASN A 138 31.61 51.48 16.17
N ASP A 139 32.26 50.36 15.80
CA ASP A 139 33.42 50.37 14.90
C ASP A 139 33.16 49.85 13.48
N ASN A 140 31.93 49.40 13.15
CA ASN A 140 31.59 49.02 11.78
C ASN A 140 31.15 50.26 10.98
N PRO A 141 31.92 50.70 9.96
CA PRO A 141 31.54 51.86 9.16
C PRO A 141 30.24 51.57 8.40
N LEU A 142 29.17 52.29 8.75
CA LEU A 142 27.90 52.24 8.03
C LEU A 142 28.01 53.05 6.73
N THR A 143 27.46 52.51 5.66
CA THR A 143 27.24 53.24 4.42
C THR A 143 26.16 54.32 4.61
N GLN A 144 26.17 55.36 3.77
CA GLN A 144 25.10 56.38 3.75
C GLN A 144 23.70 55.75 3.59
N ALA A 145 23.66 54.61 2.91
CA ALA A 145 22.50 53.81 2.67
C ALA A 145 21.91 53.19 3.95
N GLU A 146 22.78 52.58 4.76
CA GLU A 146 22.43 51.98 6.06
C GLU A 146 22.10 53.04 7.10
N MET A 147 22.83 54.17 7.11
CA MET A 147 22.51 55.32 7.96
C MET A 147 21.09 55.82 7.72
N ASN A 148 20.68 55.97 6.46
CA ASN A 148 19.33 56.43 6.14
C ASN A 148 18.24 55.44 6.63
N VAL A 149 18.51 54.14 6.54
CA VAL A 149 17.57 53.09 6.96
C VAL A 149 17.42 53.07 8.48
N ILE A 150 18.53 53.10 9.23
CA ILE A 150 18.50 53.06 10.69
C ILE A 150 17.89 54.33 11.27
N GLU A 151 18.20 55.51 10.70
CA GLU A 151 17.64 56.79 11.16
C GLU A 151 16.12 56.84 10.99
N LYS A 152 15.61 56.46 9.80
CA LYS A 152 14.17 56.42 9.54
C LYS A 152 13.45 55.40 10.42
N THR A 153 14.05 54.22 10.60
CA THR A 153 13.49 53.16 11.44
C THR A 153 13.47 53.58 12.91
N LYS A 154 14.57 54.14 13.42
CA LYS A 154 14.67 54.67 14.79
C LYS A 154 13.65 55.78 15.01
N ALA A 155 13.53 56.73 14.09
CA ALA A 155 12.56 57.82 14.20
C ALA A 155 11.12 57.32 14.29
N LEU A 156 10.73 56.32 13.48
CA LEU A 156 9.39 55.73 13.54
C LEU A 156 9.15 54.93 14.82
N LEU A 157 10.11 54.10 15.24
CA LEU A 157 10.01 53.35 16.49
C LEU A 157 9.88 54.29 17.71
N GLN A 158 10.67 55.37 17.74
CA GLN A 158 10.60 56.37 18.81
C GLN A 158 9.24 57.08 18.84
N LYS A 159 8.68 57.44 17.67
CA LYS A 159 7.34 58.05 17.57
C LYS A 159 6.25 57.11 18.09
N HIS A 160 6.21 55.87 17.61
CA HIS A 160 5.20 54.89 18.04
C HIS A 160 5.32 54.54 19.52
N PHE A 161 6.54 54.50 20.06
CA PHE A 161 6.77 54.27 21.49
C PHE A 161 6.27 55.45 22.32
N PHE A 162 6.55 56.68 21.88
CA PHE A 162 6.04 57.88 22.54
C PHE A 162 4.51 57.94 22.50
N GLU A 163 3.89 57.63 21.36
CA GLU A 163 2.43 57.58 21.22
C GLU A 163 1.78 56.55 22.17
N LYS A 164 2.44 55.42 22.43
CA LYS A 164 1.95 54.36 23.34
C LYS A 164 2.20 54.65 24.81
N THR A 165 3.35 55.22 25.16
CA THR A 165 3.82 55.31 26.56
C THR A 165 3.78 56.73 27.14
N GLY A 166 3.70 57.75 26.30
CA GLY A 166 3.87 59.16 26.68
C GLY A 166 5.31 59.56 27.03
N ALA A 167 6.28 58.64 26.91
CA ALA A 167 7.69 58.85 27.26
C ALA A 167 8.62 58.68 26.04
N ALA A 168 9.74 59.38 26.04
CA ALA A 168 10.76 59.21 25.01
C ALA A 168 11.43 57.83 25.13
N MET A 169 11.61 57.12 24.02
CA MET A 169 12.28 55.81 23.98
C MET A 169 13.78 55.95 24.31
N PRO A 170 14.28 55.32 25.38
CA PRO A 170 15.70 55.26 25.68
C PRO A 170 16.50 54.48 24.63
N ASP A 171 17.77 54.83 24.40
CA ASP A 171 18.63 54.14 23.43
C ASP A 171 18.90 52.67 23.80
N SER A 172 18.90 52.32 25.09
CA SER A 172 18.93 50.93 25.54
C SER A 172 17.70 50.16 25.06
N GLU A 173 16.53 50.80 25.07
CA GLU A 173 15.27 50.18 24.69
C GLU A 173 15.12 50.06 23.18
N PHE A 174 15.58 51.07 22.43
CA PHE A 174 15.73 50.95 20.98
C PHE A 174 16.60 49.74 20.62
N ARG A 175 17.77 49.58 21.26
CA ARG A 175 18.67 48.44 20.99
C ARG A 175 18.02 47.09 21.30
N LYS A 176 17.29 46.97 22.41
CA LYS A 176 16.56 45.75 22.77
C LYS A 176 15.47 45.40 21.76
N LEU A 177 14.68 46.38 21.32
CA LEU A 177 13.65 46.14 20.29
C LEU A 177 14.31 45.80 18.95
N PHE A 178 15.32 46.57 18.55
CA PHE A 178 15.98 46.42 17.27
C PHE A 178 16.70 45.06 17.12
N LYS A 179 17.27 44.50 18.19
CA LYS A 179 17.88 43.15 18.15
C LYS A 179 16.84 42.03 17.93
N ARG A 180 15.59 42.24 18.35
CA ARG A 180 14.50 41.27 18.19
C ARG A 180 13.88 41.28 16.80
N ILE A 181 14.09 42.35 16.02
CA ILE A 181 13.56 42.45 14.66
C ILE A 181 14.36 41.56 13.70
N ARG A 182 13.71 40.66 12.97
CA ARG A 182 14.31 39.83 11.91
C ARG A 182 13.64 40.16 10.57
N ILE A 183 14.40 40.11 9.48
CA ILE A 183 13.87 40.32 8.13
C ILE A 183 13.97 39.00 7.36
N ALA A 184 12.84 38.39 7.04
CA ALA A 184 12.76 37.16 6.26
C ALA A 184 12.37 37.49 4.82
N GLN A 185 13.16 37.04 3.84
CA GLN A 185 12.83 37.18 2.41
C GLN A 185 12.45 35.80 1.91
N LEU A 186 11.18 35.62 1.60
CA LEU A 186 10.57 34.35 1.28
C LEU A 186 9.90 34.46 -0.08
N ASP A 187 10.56 33.94 -1.11
CA ASP A 187 9.99 33.84 -2.46
C ASP A 187 9.30 32.45 -2.58
N ILE A 188 8.07 32.35 -2.03
CA ILE A 188 7.28 31.11 -1.86
C ILE A 188 5.97 31.08 -2.68
N GLU A 189 5.82 32.01 -3.62
CA GLU A 189 4.70 32.01 -4.56
C GLU A 189 4.77 30.79 -5.51
N ASP A 190 3.69 30.56 -6.25
CA ASP A 190 3.60 29.48 -7.23
C ASP A 190 4.77 29.54 -8.23
N GLY A 191 5.54 28.45 -8.32
CA GLY A 191 6.71 28.30 -9.17
C GLY A 191 8.00 28.95 -8.64
N ALA A 192 7.98 29.52 -7.44
CA ALA A 192 9.16 30.18 -6.86
C ALA A 192 10.15 29.17 -6.23
N PRO A 193 11.45 29.50 -6.10
CA PRO A 193 12.47 28.57 -5.62
C PRO A 193 12.20 27.98 -4.23
N LEU A 194 11.60 28.74 -3.31
CA LEU A 194 11.31 28.23 -1.97
C LEU A 194 10.16 27.23 -1.98
N GLU A 195 9.17 27.40 -2.85
CA GLU A 195 8.11 26.39 -3.03
C GLU A 195 8.71 25.08 -3.56
N ALA A 196 9.60 25.14 -4.56
CA ALA A 196 10.30 23.95 -5.06
C ALA A 196 11.11 23.23 -3.95
N ALA A 197 11.74 23.99 -3.05
CA ALA A 197 12.44 23.43 -1.90
C ALA A 197 11.47 22.74 -0.91
N VAL A 198 10.29 23.31 -0.66
CA VAL A 198 9.25 22.69 0.19
C VAL A 198 8.71 21.41 -0.43
N LEU A 199 8.44 21.42 -1.74
CA LEU A 199 8.00 20.21 -2.45
C LEU A 199 9.06 19.09 -2.36
N THR A 200 10.34 19.45 -2.43
CA THR A 200 11.45 18.52 -2.22
C THR A 200 11.53 18.00 -0.79
N LEU A 201 11.26 18.86 0.20
CA LEU A 201 11.19 18.46 1.61
C LEU A 201 10.06 17.45 1.85
N LEU A 202 8.88 17.71 1.28
CA LEU A 202 7.72 16.83 1.42
C LEU A 202 7.87 15.52 0.65
N SER A 203 8.56 15.49 -0.49
CA SER A 203 8.74 14.27 -1.28
C SER A 203 9.45 13.15 -0.53
N GLY A 204 10.39 13.48 0.36
CA GLY A 204 11.11 12.50 1.18
C GLY A 204 10.27 11.87 2.30
N LYS A 205 9.04 12.35 2.54
CA LYS A 205 8.20 11.95 3.68
C LYS A 205 6.75 11.64 3.31
N SER A 206 6.31 12.00 2.10
CA SER A 206 4.91 11.96 1.69
C SER A 206 4.56 10.66 0.98
N ASN A 207 3.42 10.09 1.34
CA ASN A 207 2.77 8.97 0.64
C ASN A 207 1.86 9.42 -0.50
N VAL A 208 1.76 10.73 -0.77
CA VAL A 208 0.97 11.35 -1.85
C VAL A 208 1.84 12.33 -2.64
N SER A 209 1.33 12.90 -3.73
CA SER A 209 2.01 13.96 -4.47
C SER A 209 2.38 15.14 -3.55
N PRO A 210 3.65 15.58 -3.54
CA PRO A 210 4.08 16.71 -2.73
C PRO A 210 3.30 18.00 -3.01
N SER A 211 2.90 18.23 -4.27
CA SER A 211 2.14 19.41 -4.68
C SER A 211 0.71 19.40 -4.12
N LEU A 212 0.09 18.22 -4.04
CA LEU A 212 -1.23 18.06 -3.46
C LEU A 212 -1.21 18.22 -1.94
N LEU A 213 -0.22 17.63 -1.27
CA LEU A 213 -0.03 17.83 0.17
C LEU A 213 0.24 19.31 0.50
N TRP A 214 1.07 19.98 -0.30
CA TRP A 214 1.33 21.41 -0.17
C TRP A 214 0.06 22.26 -0.29
N GLY A 215 -0.75 22.03 -1.34
CA GLY A 215 -2.04 22.72 -1.52
C GLY A 215 -3.00 22.51 -0.33
N SER A 216 -2.99 21.32 0.27
CA SER A 216 -3.78 21.03 1.46
C SER A 216 -3.32 21.79 2.70
N LEU A 217 -2.01 21.92 2.91
CA LEU A 217 -1.47 22.71 4.03
C LEU A 217 -1.85 24.19 3.89
N ILE A 218 -1.81 24.75 2.67
CA ILE A 218 -2.25 26.13 2.42
C ILE A 218 -3.74 26.29 2.74
N ALA A 219 -4.59 25.37 2.28
CA ALA A 219 -6.02 25.38 2.57
C ALA A 219 -6.31 25.27 4.08
N LEU A 220 -5.54 24.45 4.82
CA LEU A 220 -5.61 24.37 6.28
C LEU A 220 -5.35 25.72 6.93
N CYS A 221 -4.25 26.36 6.53
CA CYS A 221 -3.83 27.64 7.05
C CYS A 221 -4.91 28.70 6.82
N LEU A 222 -5.48 28.74 5.61
CA LEU A 222 -6.58 29.65 5.28
C LEU A 222 -7.80 29.44 6.20
N SER A 223 -8.18 28.18 6.45
CA SER A 223 -9.31 27.90 7.34
C SER A 223 -9.01 28.27 8.79
N LEU A 224 -7.79 28.03 9.28
CA LEU A 224 -7.39 28.40 10.64
C LEU A 224 -7.36 29.92 10.83
N ALA A 225 -6.87 30.66 9.82
CA ALA A 225 -6.84 32.11 9.83
C ALA A 225 -8.24 32.73 9.85
N LYS A 226 -9.17 32.22 9.02
CA LYS A 226 -10.56 32.70 8.97
C LYS A 226 -11.23 32.70 10.34
N ASP A 227 -10.96 31.67 11.14
CA ASP A 227 -11.58 31.49 12.47
C ASP A 227 -10.66 31.92 13.63
N ARG A 228 -9.49 32.53 13.35
CA ARG A 228 -8.49 32.98 14.34
C ARG A 228 -8.03 31.88 15.29
N LEU A 229 -7.76 30.69 14.73
CA LEU A 229 -7.42 29.49 15.49
C LEU A 229 -5.91 29.27 15.58
N SER A 230 -5.54 28.32 16.43
CA SER A 230 -4.19 27.77 16.49
C SER A 230 -4.19 26.26 16.27
N ILE A 231 -3.00 25.72 15.94
CA ILE A 231 -2.79 24.29 15.77
C ILE A 231 -1.42 23.89 16.33
N ASP A 232 -1.41 22.81 17.11
CA ASP A 232 -0.19 22.19 17.63
C ASP A 232 0.29 21.04 16.75
N LYS A 233 1.49 20.51 17.05
CA LYS A 233 2.08 19.38 16.30
C LYS A 233 1.16 18.15 16.29
N ALA A 234 0.52 17.82 17.42
CA ALA A 234 -0.32 16.63 17.52
C ALA A 234 -1.58 16.75 16.65
N ALA A 235 -2.25 17.90 16.70
CA ALA A 235 -3.41 18.21 15.87
C ALA A 235 -3.05 18.28 14.38
N LEU A 236 -1.89 18.84 14.02
CA LEU A 236 -1.42 18.84 12.64
C LEU A 236 -1.24 17.41 12.12
N ILE A 237 -0.56 16.54 12.87
CA ILE A 237 -0.40 15.12 12.52
C ILE A 237 -1.76 14.41 12.48
N GLN A 238 -2.72 14.75 13.33
CA GLN A 238 -4.07 14.19 13.23
C GLN A 238 -4.77 14.54 11.90
N ARG A 239 -4.53 15.74 11.35
CA ARG A 239 -5.15 16.19 10.09
C ARG A 239 -4.52 15.57 8.85
N VAL A 240 -3.18 15.55 8.80
CA VAL A 240 -2.42 15.19 7.57
C VAL A 240 -1.44 14.03 7.75
N GLY A 241 -1.30 13.50 8.97
CA GLY A 241 -0.38 12.40 9.33
C GLY A 241 -0.51 11.15 8.49
N ARG A 242 -1.73 10.78 8.09
CA ARG A 242 -1.99 9.63 7.20
C ARG A 242 -1.30 9.74 5.83
N PHE A 243 -1.01 10.97 5.38
CA PHE A 243 -0.30 11.22 4.13
C PHE A 243 1.22 11.18 4.29
N ILE A 244 1.73 10.92 5.50
CA ILE A 244 3.15 11.01 5.85
C ILE A 244 3.64 9.61 6.28
N GLY A 245 4.72 9.13 5.67
CA GLY A 245 5.32 7.83 5.95
C GLY A 245 6.33 7.41 4.89
N PRO A 246 7.20 6.43 5.18
CA PRO A 246 8.08 5.86 4.16
C PRO A 246 7.25 5.14 3.10
N HIS A 247 7.66 5.25 1.82
CA HIS A 247 7.17 4.39 0.76
C HIS A 247 7.57 2.93 1.04
N SER A 248 6.75 2.19 1.78
CA SER A 248 6.95 0.76 1.96
C SER A 248 6.18 0.00 0.89
N LEU A 249 6.82 -0.23 -0.26
CA LEU A 249 6.39 -1.27 -1.18
C LEU A 249 6.68 -2.62 -0.50
N LYS A 250 5.68 -3.22 0.16
CA LYS A 250 5.80 -4.57 0.75
C LYS A 250 5.60 -5.64 -0.33
N VAL A 251 6.71 -6.21 -0.78
CA VAL A 251 6.86 -7.00 -2.01
C VAL A 251 6.09 -8.34 -1.96
N THR A 252 4.96 -8.41 -2.66
CA THR A 252 4.69 -9.55 -3.57
C THR A 252 5.69 -9.50 -4.71
N THR A 253 6.10 -10.65 -5.27
CA THR A 253 7.02 -10.66 -6.43
C THR A 253 6.49 -9.73 -7.53
N GLU A 254 7.35 -8.90 -8.10
CA GLU A 254 7.00 -7.84 -9.07
C GLU A 254 6.06 -8.32 -10.19
N ALA A 255 6.26 -9.55 -10.68
CA ALA A 255 5.42 -10.18 -11.69
C ALA A 255 3.95 -10.41 -11.26
N ALA A 256 3.70 -10.80 -10.00
CA ALA A 256 2.33 -11.00 -9.51
C ALA A 256 1.60 -9.66 -9.34
N ARG A 257 2.33 -8.61 -8.92
CA ARG A 257 1.79 -7.26 -8.82
C ARG A 257 1.40 -6.68 -10.17
N GLU A 258 2.23 -6.90 -11.19
CA GLU A 258 1.94 -6.44 -12.55
C GLU A 258 0.66 -7.07 -13.11
N TYR A 259 0.42 -8.35 -12.82
CA TYR A 259 -0.72 -9.07 -13.38
C TYR A 259 -2.02 -8.92 -12.57
N PHE A 260 -1.94 -8.88 -11.24
CA PHE A 260 -3.11 -8.88 -10.35
C PHE A 260 -3.37 -7.54 -9.62
N GLY A 261 -2.57 -6.51 -9.90
CA GLY A 261 -2.73 -5.20 -9.29
C GLY A 261 -4.10 -4.56 -9.58
N LEU A 262 -4.71 -3.96 -8.56
CA LEU A 262 -5.97 -3.24 -8.72
C LEU A 262 -5.73 -1.90 -9.42
N GLN A 263 -6.50 -1.65 -10.49
CA GLN A 263 -6.48 -0.38 -11.22
C GLN A 263 -7.89 0.21 -11.30
N PHE A 264 -8.02 1.49 -10.94
CA PHE A 264 -9.29 2.20 -11.02
C PHE A 264 -9.53 2.68 -12.46
N LYS A 265 -10.72 2.35 -13.00
CA LYS A 265 -11.21 2.92 -14.26
C LYS A 265 -11.82 4.30 -13.99
N GLY A 266 -11.01 5.34 -14.07
CA GLY A 266 -11.43 6.74 -13.90
C GLY A 266 -10.94 7.38 -12.60
N MET A 267 -11.42 8.60 -12.32
CA MET A 267 -11.05 9.32 -11.10
C MET A 267 -11.71 8.69 -9.86
N PHE A 268 -10.94 8.54 -8.79
CA PHE A 268 -11.44 8.13 -7.49
C PHE A 268 -12.34 9.23 -6.92
N SER A 269 -13.65 9.00 -6.84
CA SER A 269 -14.58 9.96 -6.21
C SER A 269 -14.41 9.91 -4.69
N ALA A 270 -13.86 10.97 -4.13
CA ALA A 270 -13.60 11.10 -2.70
C ALA A 270 -14.37 12.24 -2.06
N GLY A 271 -14.88 13.20 -2.83
CA GLY A 271 -15.49 14.43 -2.31
C GLY A 271 -16.90 14.24 -1.77
N ARG A 272 -17.63 13.24 -2.28
CA ARG A 272 -19.01 12.95 -1.92
C ARG A 272 -19.11 11.73 -1.01
N GLU A 273 -20.07 11.80 -0.10
CA GLU A 273 -20.52 10.68 0.71
C GLU A 273 -21.99 10.41 0.36
N MET A 274 -22.26 9.22 -0.21
CA MET A 274 -23.61 8.79 -0.56
C MET A 274 -24.08 7.78 0.46
N LEU A 275 -25.18 8.09 1.14
CA LEU A 275 -25.72 7.25 2.20
C LEU A 275 -27.15 6.85 1.90
N LEU A 276 -27.45 5.56 1.99
CA LEU A 276 -28.79 5.05 2.17
C LEU A 276 -28.95 4.72 3.65
N VAL A 277 -29.86 5.42 4.34
CA VAL A 277 -30.10 5.26 5.78
C VAL A 277 -31.56 4.94 6.05
N LYS A 278 -31.82 4.37 7.23
CA LYS A 278 -33.19 4.30 7.74
C LYS A 278 -33.68 5.72 8.02
N SER A 279 -34.88 6.06 7.55
CA SER A 279 -35.40 7.40 7.72
C SER A 279 -35.69 7.70 9.20
N PRO A 280 -35.17 8.81 9.76
CA PRO A 280 -35.62 9.34 11.04
C PRO A 280 -36.96 10.10 10.94
N PHE A 281 -37.47 10.35 9.72
CA PHE A 281 -38.72 11.08 9.48
C PHE A 281 -39.88 10.12 9.21
N PRO A 282 -41.10 10.41 9.70
CA PRO A 282 -42.24 9.50 9.59
C PRO A 282 -42.80 9.35 8.16
N ASP A 283 -42.50 10.29 7.27
CA ASP A 283 -43.07 10.34 5.90
C ASP A 283 -42.23 9.58 4.86
N ALA A 284 -41.17 8.90 5.30
CA ALA A 284 -40.33 8.06 4.44
C ALA A 284 -39.81 6.86 5.25
N ASP A 285 -39.61 5.73 4.60
CA ASP A 285 -38.99 4.54 5.21
C ASP A 285 -37.46 4.65 5.19
N TYR A 286 -36.92 5.22 4.11
CA TYR A 286 -35.48 5.38 3.89
C TYR A 286 -35.14 6.77 3.34
N LEU A 287 -33.90 7.18 3.55
CA LEU A 287 -33.33 8.39 2.96
C LEU A 287 -32.09 8.07 2.15
N ILE A 288 -32.00 8.65 0.95
CA ILE A 288 -30.74 8.78 0.21
C ILE A 288 -30.20 10.18 0.48
N VAL A 289 -28.99 10.27 1.01
CA VAL A 289 -28.38 11.51 1.46
C VAL A 289 -27.04 11.69 0.76
N GLU A 290 -26.85 12.84 0.14
CA GLU A 290 -25.59 13.25 -0.46
C GLU A 290 -24.93 14.32 0.42
N LEU A 291 -23.73 14.02 0.92
CA LEU A 291 -22.99 14.92 1.80
C LEU A 291 -21.62 15.25 1.22
N PHE A 292 -21.14 16.46 1.52
CA PHE A 292 -19.72 16.78 1.42
C PHE A 292 -18.96 15.91 2.43
N ARG A 293 -17.93 15.21 1.99
CA ARG A 293 -17.16 14.32 2.87
C ARG A 293 -16.23 15.11 3.80
N PHE A 294 -15.68 16.22 3.32
CA PHE A 294 -14.72 17.05 4.04
C PHE A 294 -15.24 18.47 4.30
N LYS A 295 -14.74 19.08 5.36
CA LYS A 295 -14.78 20.53 5.59
C LYS A 295 -13.60 21.18 4.87
N ASP A 296 -13.66 22.51 4.73
CA ASP A 296 -12.61 23.34 4.12
C ASP A 296 -11.22 23.13 4.75
N ASP A 297 -11.17 22.67 6.01
CA ASP A 297 -9.95 22.37 6.78
C ASP A 297 -9.52 20.89 6.77
N GLY A 298 -10.09 20.09 5.87
CA GLY A 298 -9.77 18.67 5.69
C GLY A 298 -10.33 17.74 6.78
N ARG A 299 -11.09 18.23 7.77
CA ARG A 299 -11.83 17.34 8.68
C ARG A 299 -12.96 16.64 7.94
N LYS A 300 -13.16 15.37 8.28
CA LYS A 300 -14.36 14.64 7.86
C LYS A 300 -15.61 15.29 8.46
N ARG A 301 -16.68 15.37 7.69
CA ARG A 301 -17.97 15.94 8.17
C ARG A 301 -18.80 14.94 8.98
N VAL A 302 -18.58 13.64 8.76
CA VAL A 302 -19.31 12.57 9.41
C VAL A 302 -18.36 11.53 9.97
N ARG A 303 -18.84 10.77 10.95
CA ARG A 303 -18.14 9.62 11.54
C ARG A 303 -18.98 8.36 11.37
N PHE A 304 -18.33 7.23 11.20
CA PHE A 304 -18.99 5.93 11.09
C PHE A 304 -18.52 5.01 12.22
N PHE A 305 -19.46 4.27 12.80
CA PHE A 305 -19.22 3.27 13.84
C PHE A 305 -20.43 2.34 13.95
N ASP A 306 -20.21 1.05 14.20
CA ASP A 306 -21.25 0.07 14.55
C ASP A 306 -22.49 0.10 13.63
N GLY A 307 -22.27 0.22 12.31
CA GLY A 307 -23.36 0.28 11.33
C GLY A 307 -24.12 1.60 11.28
N LYS A 308 -23.61 2.67 11.92
CA LYS A 308 -24.23 3.99 12.03
C LYS A 308 -23.35 5.09 11.46
N VAL A 309 -24.00 6.21 11.16
CA VAL A 309 -23.36 7.48 10.83
C VAL A 309 -23.73 8.52 11.88
N GLU A 310 -22.75 9.28 12.36
CA GLU A 310 -22.96 10.45 13.20
C GLU A 310 -22.69 11.73 12.42
N LEU A 311 -23.68 12.62 12.45
CA LEU A 311 -23.69 13.90 11.78
C LEU A 311 -23.07 15.00 12.65
N LEU A 312 -22.81 16.17 12.06
CA LEU A 312 -22.20 17.31 12.75
C LEU A 312 -23.02 17.85 13.93
N ASN A 313 -24.32 17.63 13.95
CA ASN A 313 -25.22 18.01 15.04
C ASN A 313 -25.26 16.96 16.17
N GLY A 314 -24.53 15.85 16.05
CA GLY A 314 -24.51 14.74 17.00
C GLY A 314 -25.64 13.73 16.82
N GLU A 315 -26.51 13.89 15.82
CA GLU A 315 -27.51 12.88 15.50
C GLU A 315 -26.87 11.65 14.87
N THR A 316 -27.40 10.47 15.20
CA THR A 316 -26.92 9.18 14.70
C THR A 316 -28.00 8.48 13.90
N TRP A 317 -27.69 8.04 12.69
CA TRP A 317 -28.63 7.32 11.81
C TRP A 317 -28.11 5.93 11.48
N ASP A 318 -29.02 4.97 11.33
CA ASP A 318 -28.69 3.59 10.94
C ASP A 318 -28.38 3.54 9.44
N VAL A 319 -27.16 3.13 9.10
CA VAL A 319 -26.69 3.02 7.71
C VAL A 319 -27.16 1.69 7.13
N ILE A 320 -27.83 1.75 5.99
CA ILE A 320 -28.20 0.57 5.21
C ILE A 320 -27.12 0.29 4.16
N HIS A 321 -26.64 1.33 3.48
CA HIS A 321 -25.57 1.22 2.50
C HIS A 321 -24.83 2.55 2.33
N ARG A 322 -23.54 2.48 2.01
CA ARG A 322 -22.68 3.64 1.77
C ARG A 322 -21.95 3.46 0.43
N ALA A 323 -21.90 4.51 -0.38
CA ALA A 323 -21.24 4.48 -1.68
C ALA A 323 -20.51 5.79 -1.99
N SER A 324 -19.63 5.74 -2.99
CA SER A 324 -18.96 6.91 -3.54
C SER A 324 -19.85 7.74 -4.47
N THR A 325 -20.88 7.13 -5.07
CA THR A 325 -21.71 7.74 -6.11
C THR A 325 -23.17 7.28 -6.02
N TYR A 326 -24.09 8.06 -6.60
CA TYR A 326 -25.51 7.67 -6.72
C TYR A 326 -25.68 6.32 -7.43
N VAL A 327 -24.89 6.06 -8.48
CA VAL A 327 -24.91 4.79 -9.22
C VAL A 327 -24.62 3.60 -8.30
N GLY A 328 -23.79 3.78 -7.26
CA GLY A 328 -23.56 2.76 -6.25
C GLY A 328 -24.80 2.46 -5.40
N ILE A 329 -25.53 3.51 -4.98
CA ILE A 329 -26.79 3.37 -4.24
C ILE A 329 -27.88 2.73 -5.11
N GLU A 330 -28.04 3.18 -6.36
CA GLU A 330 -28.99 2.62 -7.31
C GLU A 330 -28.77 1.12 -7.50
N ARG A 331 -27.52 0.71 -7.75
CA ARG A 331 -27.15 -0.70 -7.87
C ARG A 331 -27.53 -1.52 -6.64
N PHE A 332 -27.28 -0.99 -5.44
CA PHE A 332 -27.64 -1.69 -4.21
C PHE A 332 -29.15 -1.87 -4.07
N ILE A 333 -29.95 -0.86 -4.43
CA ILE A 333 -31.41 -0.94 -4.41
C ILE A 333 -31.91 -1.96 -5.43
N GLU A 334 -31.37 -1.97 -6.64
CA GLU A 334 -31.71 -2.93 -7.69
C GLU A 334 -31.42 -4.38 -7.27
N GLU A 335 -30.28 -4.61 -6.61
CA GLU A 335 -29.91 -5.93 -6.09
C GLU A 335 -30.81 -6.40 -4.92
N HIS A 336 -31.54 -5.49 -4.28
CA HIS A 336 -32.42 -5.76 -3.14
C HIS A 336 -33.85 -5.27 -3.42
N VAL A 337 -34.33 -5.44 -4.66
CA VAL A 337 -35.64 -4.94 -5.10
C VAL A 337 -36.79 -5.34 -4.16
N GLU A 338 -36.78 -6.57 -3.64
CA GLU A 338 -37.82 -7.07 -2.73
C GLU A 338 -37.92 -6.25 -1.43
N ARG A 339 -36.81 -5.67 -0.97
CA ARG A 339 -36.77 -4.82 0.24
C ARG A 339 -37.31 -3.42 0.00
N PHE A 340 -37.16 -2.91 -1.23
CA PHE A 340 -37.41 -1.50 -1.54
C PHE A 340 -38.62 -1.26 -2.45
N ALA A 341 -39.23 -2.30 -3.02
CA ALA A 341 -40.33 -2.19 -3.99
C ALA A 341 -41.54 -1.39 -3.49
N GLU A 342 -41.86 -1.49 -2.20
CA GLU A 342 -43.00 -0.78 -1.58
C GLU A 342 -42.56 0.36 -0.65
N ALA A 343 -41.25 0.60 -0.52
CA ALA A 343 -40.71 1.57 0.43
C ALA A 343 -40.78 3.00 -0.12
N GLN A 344 -41.11 3.95 0.76
CA GLN A 344 -41.01 5.37 0.45
C GLN A 344 -39.58 5.84 0.70
N ILE A 345 -38.88 6.22 -0.36
CA ILE A 345 -37.49 6.71 -0.31
C ILE A 345 -37.48 8.20 -0.63
N ALA A 346 -37.01 9.03 0.31
CA ALA A 346 -36.78 10.45 0.04
C ALA A 346 -35.31 10.72 -0.25
N VAL A 347 -35.04 11.73 -1.08
CA VAL A 347 -33.69 12.11 -1.50
C VAL A 347 -33.34 13.49 -0.95
N LEU A 348 -32.20 13.58 -0.28
CA LEU A 348 -31.60 14.82 0.23
C LEU A 348 -30.32 15.10 -0.55
N PRO A 349 -30.40 15.84 -1.67
CA PRO A 349 -29.24 16.14 -2.51
C PRO A 349 -28.37 17.24 -1.88
N ILE A 350 -27.13 17.32 -2.34
CA ILE A 350 -26.25 18.44 -2.00
C ILE A 350 -26.71 19.69 -2.77
N ASN A 351 -27.16 20.71 -2.06
CA ASN A 351 -27.54 21.96 -2.71
C ASN A 351 -26.32 22.89 -2.78
N SER A 352 -25.40 22.62 -3.71
CA SER A 352 -24.19 23.43 -3.93
C SER A 352 -23.86 23.58 -5.42
N GLU A 353 -23.37 24.77 -5.80
CA GLU A 353 -22.83 25.04 -7.13
C GLU A 353 -21.37 24.58 -7.29
N THR A 354 -20.70 24.25 -6.17
CA THR A 354 -19.30 23.80 -6.16
C THR A 354 -19.21 22.28 -6.23
N ASN A 355 -18.34 21.79 -7.12
CA ASN A 355 -18.03 20.36 -7.21
C ASN A 355 -17.01 19.98 -6.12
N PRO A 356 -17.36 19.10 -5.16
CA PRO A 356 -16.44 18.73 -4.07
C PRO A 356 -15.16 18.04 -4.56
N GLU A 357 -15.18 17.40 -5.72
CA GLU A 357 -14.02 16.67 -6.25
C GLU A 357 -12.85 17.59 -6.64
N ASP A 358 -13.10 18.89 -6.80
CA ASP A 358 -12.08 19.87 -7.19
C ASP A 358 -11.26 20.40 -5.98
N GLU A 359 -11.70 20.11 -4.75
CA GLU A 359 -11.03 20.57 -3.53
C GLU A 359 -9.67 19.87 -3.33
N SER A 360 -8.67 20.63 -2.89
CA SER A 360 -7.29 20.11 -2.76
C SER A 360 -7.23 18.90 -1.82
N TYR A 361 -7.88 18.98 -0.66
CA TYR A 361 -7.96 17.87 0.30
C TYR A 361 -8.61 16.62 -0.27
N VAL A 362 -9.65 16.78 -1.06
CA VAL A 362 -10.35 15.67 -1.72
C VAL A 362 -9.44 14.97 -2.69
N ARG A 363 -8.69 15.73 -3.50
CA ARG A 363 -7.70 15.17 -4.45
C ARG A 363 -6.57 14.43 -3.74
N VAL A 364 -6.11 14.93 -2.59
CA VAL A 364 -5.07 14.24 -1.79
C VAL A 364 -5.60 12.94 -1.22
N HIS A 365 -6.82 12.96 -0.68
CA HIS A 365 -7.45 11.77 -0.12
C HIS A 365 -7.72 10.72 -1.20
N ALA A 366 -8.14 11.15 -2.40
CA ALA A 366 -8.30 10.30 -3.57
C ALA A 366 -6.96 9.66 -3.98
N GLU A 367 -5.88 10.42 -4.09
CA GLU A 367 -4.55 9.87 -4.42
C GLU A 367 -4.05 8.91 -3.35
N TYR A 368 -4.21 9.25 -2.07
CA TYR A 368 -3.86 8.37 -0.96
C TYR A 368 -4.61 7.04 -1.03
N SER A 369 -5.93 7.10 -1.27
CA SER A 369 -6.79 5.92 -1.36
C SER A 369 -6.45 5.05 -2.57
N ALA A 370 -6.16 5.65 -3.72
CA ALA A 370 -5.69 4.92 -4.90
C ALA A 370 -4.36 4.20 -4.64
N ARG A 371 -3.40 4.90 -4.03
CA ARG A 371 -2.09 4.32 -3.67
C ARG A 371 -2.21 3.19 -2.67
N LEU A 372 -3.13 3.26 -1.71
CA LEU A 372 -3.38 2.15 -0.78
C LEU A 372 -3.76 0.87 -1.54
N ALA A 373 -4.69 0.97 -2.50
CA ALA A 373 -5.09 -0.17 -3.32
C ALA A 373 -3.94 -0.70 -4.19
N GLU A 374 -3.15 0.18 -4.80
CA GLU A 374 -1.98 -0.18 -5.62
C GLU A 374 -0.85 -0.83 -4.80
N SER A 375 -0.76 -0.49 -3.51
CA SER A 375 0.29 -0.95 -2.61
C SER A 375 -0.04 -2.25 -1.85
N LEU A 376 -1.23 -2.82 -2.07
CA LEU A 376 -1.64 -4.07 -1.43
C LEU A 376 -0.63 -5.19 -1.74
N GLU A 377 -0.23 -5.91 -0.68
CA GLU A 377 0.64 -7.08 -0.82
C GLU A 377 -0.10 -8.20 -1.56
N ASP A 378 -1.37 -8.40 -1.23
CA ASP A 378 -2.24 -9.37 -1.88
C ASP A 378 -3.54 -8.68 -2.33
N PRO A 379 -3.60 -8.18 -3.57
CA PRO A 379 -4.75 -7.43 -4.07
C PRO A 379 -6.02 -8.26 -4.21
N LEU A 380 -5.91 -9.60 -4.18
CA LEU A 380 -7.06 -10.50 -4.29
C LEU A 380 -7.57 -11.00 -2.94
N LYS A 381 -7.06 -10.53 -1.81
CA LYS A 381 -7.60 -10.89 -0.49
C LYS A 381 -8.73 -9.95 -0.05
N CYS A 382 -9.75 -10.55 0.54
CA CYS A 382 -10.84 -9.82 1.16
C CYS A 382 -10.34 -9.02 2.36
N LEU A 383 -10.61 -7.71 2.39
CA LEU A 383 -10.22 -6.85 3.51
C LEU A 383 -10.84 -7.26 4.86
N HIS A 384 -11.95 -8.01 4.86
CA HIS A 384 -12.66 -8.39 6.08
C HIS A 384 -12.34 -9.78 6.59
N CYS A 385 -12.44 -10.82 5.75
CA CYS A 385 -12.19 -12.20 6.19
C CYS A 385 -10.77 -12.70 5.91
N GLY A 386 -10.02 -12.03 5.02
CA GLY A 386 -8.68 -12.44 4.61
C GLY A 386 -8.64 -13.55 3.56
N ASP A 387 -9.78 -14.15 3.20
CA ASP A 387 -9.84 -15.19 2.18
C ASP A 387 -9.72 -14.61 0.75
N PRO A 388 -9.29 -15.40 -0.24
CA PRO A 388 -9.20 -14.96 -1.62
C PRO A 388 -10.56 -14.56 -2.21
N VAL A 389 -10.55 -13.55 -3.07
CA VAL A 389 -11.69 -13.01 -3.81
C VAL A 389 -11.35 -13.13 -5.29
N SER A 390 -12.09 -13.99 -5.98
CA SER A 390 -11.91 -14.21 -7.42
C SER A 390 -13.25 -14.26 -8.17
N GLU A 391 -14.25 -13.59 -7.63
CA GLU A 391 -15.55 -13.43 -8.26
C GLU A 391 -15.58 -12.12 -9.06
N ASP A 392 -15.97 -12.20 -10.32
CA ASP A 392 -16.27 -10.99 -11.11
C ASP A 392 -17.38 -10.20 -10.43
N SER A 393 -17.36 -8.88 -10.55
CA SER A 393 -18.33 -8.00 -9.91
C SER A 393 -18.32 -8.03 -8.37
N SER A 394 -17.19 -8.43 -7.75
CA SER A 394 -16.97 -8.25 -6.31
C SER A 394 -16.82 -6.76 -5.95
N PRO A 395 -17.35 -6.30 -4.80
CA PRO A 395 -17.22 -4.91 -4.38
C PRO A 395 -15.77 -4.50 -4.13
N ALA A 396 -15.37 -3.38 -4.72
CA ALA A 396 -14.22 -2.61 -4.27
C ALA A 396 -14.70 -1.57 -3.26
N ILE A 397 -14.05 -1.51 -2.09
CA ILE A 397 -14.48 -0.68 -0.97
C ILE A 397 -13.33 0.16 -0.40
N GLU A 398 -13.73 1.22 0.29
CA GLU A 398 -12.89 1.98 1.19
C GLU A 398 -13.42 1.79 2.63
N ILE A 399 -12.55 1.27 3.51
CA ILE A 399 -12.81 1.12 4.93
C ILE A 399 -12.39 2.41 5.62
N GLU A 400 -13.39 3.08 6.18
CA GLU A 400 -13.21 4.32 6.93
C GLU A 400 -14.21 4.35 8.07
N GLU A 401 -13.81 3.76 9.20
CA GLU A 401 -14.64 3.57 10.40
C GLU A 401 -13.82 3.87 11.66
N GLU A 402 -14.47 4.33 12.73
CA GLU A 402 -13.82 4.63 13.99
C GLU A 402 -13.15 3.37 14.58
N GLY A 403 -11.89 3.51 15.02
CA GLY A 403 -11.11 2.39 15.57
C GLY A 403 -10.50 1.45 14.52
N MET A 404 -10.77 1.66 13.22
CA MET A 404 -10.24 0.83 12.13
C MET A 404 -9.14 1.57 11.35
N GLU A 405 -8.15 0.84 10.85
CA GLU A 405 -7.16 1.39 9.93
C GLU A 405 -7.81 1.73 8.58
N HIS A 406 -7.40 2.84 7.97
CA HIS A 406 -7.89 3.24 6.66
C HIS A 406 -7.38 2.28 5.59
N ALA A 407 -8.27 1.59 4.89
CA ALA A 407 -7.90 0.59 3.90
C ALA A 407 -8.75 0.73 2.62
N VAL A 408 -8.17 0.33 1.48
CA VAL A 408 -8.85 0.32 0.18
C VAL A 408 -8.48 -0.97 -0.53
N GLY A 409 -9.48 -1.67 -1.08
CA GLY A 409 -9.30 -3.00 -1.65
C GLY A 409 -10.63 -3.63 -2.01
N ILE A 410 -10.67 -4.96 -2.01
CA ILE A 410 -11.86 -5.73 -2.40
C ILE A 410 -12.39 -6.57 -1.24
N VAL A 411 -13.66 -6.93 -1.32
CA VAL A 411 -14.31 -7.83 -0.37
C VAL A 411 -15.23 -8.79 -1.10
N HIS A 412 -15.51 -9.95 -0.48
CA HIS A 412 -16.64 -10.76 -0.94
C HIS A 412 -17.93 -9.97 -0.79
N ARG A 413 -18.87 -10.21 -1.70
CA ARG A 413 -20.21 -9.60 -1.63
C ARG A 413 -20.91 -9.90 -0.28
N LYS A 414 -20.73 -11.10 0.27
CA LYS A 414 -21.25 -11.50 1.59
C LYS A 414 -20.54 -10.87 2.80
N CYS A 415 -19.29 -10.41 2.61
CA CYS A 415 -18.47 -9.82 3.67
C CYS A 415 -18.65 -8.30 3.77
N MET A 416 -19.36 -7.68 2.82
CA MET A 416 -19.60 -6.25 2.79
C MET A 416 -20.42 -5.82 4.02
N ARG A 417 -19.90 -4.83 4.73
CA ARG A 417 -20.56 -4.19 5.88
C ARG A 417 -21.33 -2.96 5.43
N THR A 418 -22.29 -2.51 6.23
CA THR A 418 -23.13 -1.36 5.88
C THR A 418 -22.35 -0.03 5.85
N THR A 419 -21.29 0.08 6.63
CA THR A 419 -20.39 1.25 6.73
C THR A 419 -19.26 1.25 5.72
N ASP A 420 -19.03 0.14 5.00
CA ASP A 420 -18.05 0.07 3.92
C ASP A 420 -18.46 1.01 2.80
N ARG A 421 -17.55 1.88 2.38
CA ARG A 421 -17.82 2.80 1.28
C ARG A 421 -17.61 2.07 -0.05
N ALA A 422 -18.70 1.72 -0.72
CA ALA A 422 -18.66 1.11 -2.04
C ALA A 422 -18.04 2.06 -3.07
N LEU A 423 -16.88 1.70 -3.63
CA LEU A 423 -16.19 2.48 -4.66
C LEU A 423 -16.62 2.07 -6.06
N GLY A 424 -16.93 0.79 -6.24
CA GLY A 424 -17.24 0.20 -7.54
C GLY A 424 -17.22 -1.32 -7.46
N LEU A 425 -17.16 -1.96 -8.63
CA LEU A 425 -17.05 -3.40 -8.76
C LEU A 425 -15.79 -3.73 -9.55
N ILE A 426 -15.13 -4.82 -9.21
CA ILE A 426 -14.02 -5.34 -10.02
C ILE A 426 -14.55 -6.03 -11.27
N THR A 427 -13.77 -5.93 -12.35
CA THR A 427 -14.05 -6.63 -13.62
C THR A 427 -12.79 -7.28 -14.13
N HIS A 428 -12.79 -8.59 -14.38
CA HIS A 428 -11.63 -9.28 -14.93
C HIS A 428 -12.05 -10.45 -15.84
N ASP A 429 -11.44 -10.58 -17.03
CA ASP A 429 -11.78 -11.66 -17.98
C ASP A 429 -11.52 -13.05 -17.39
N LEU A 430 -10.39 -13.23 -16.69
CA LEU A 430 -10.06 -14.48 -15.97
C LEU A 430 -11.20 -14.98 -15.06
N PHE A 431 -11.83 -14.08 -14.29
CA PHE A 431 -12.92 -14.45 -13.38
C PHE A 431 -14.22 -14.76 -14.14
N ARG A 432 -14.49 -14.03 -15.23
CA ARG A 432 -15.66 -14.27 -16.10
C ARG A 432 -15.58 -15.59 -16.84
N GLU A 433 -14.39 -15.97 -17.29
CA GLU A 433 -14.13 -17.23 -18.01
C GLU A 433 -14.08 -18.44 -17.08
N ASN A 434 -13.78 -18.26 -15.79
CA ASN A 434 -13.56 -19.38 -14.85
C ASN A 434 -14.52 -19.32 -13.65
N LYS A 435 -15.83 -19.30 -13.90
CA LYS A 435 -16.88 -19.13 -12.88
C LYS A 435 -16.93 -20.19 -11.78
N LEU A 436 -16.31 -21.36 -11.99
CA LEU A 436 -16.21 -22.43 -10.99
C LEU A 436 -15.06 -22.22 -10.00
N LEU A 437 -14.12 -21.31 -10.29
CA LEU A 437 -12.99 -20.97 -9.42
C LEU A 437 -13.32 -19.73 -8.59
N LYS A 438 -14.45 -19.77 -7.89
CA LYS A 438 -14.84 -18.71 -6.95
C LYS A 438 -13.96 -18.78 -5.71
N ASN A 439 -13.50 -17.62 -5.26
CA ASN A 439 -12.65 -17.45 -4.08
C ASN A 439 -11.37 -18.31 -4.12
N PHE A 440 -10.88 -18.56 -5.34
CA PHE A 440 -9.66 -19.29 -5.61
C PHE A 440 -8.44 -18.36 -5.55
N ASP A 441 -7.37 -18.82 -4.91
CA ASP A 441 -6.13 -18.05 -4.77
C ASP A 441 -5.28 -18.11 -6.05
N TYR A 442 -5.65 -17.26 -7.02
CA TYR A 442 -4.91 -17.16 -8.29
C TYR A 442 -3.46 -16.71 -8.11
N ILE A 443 -3.16 -15.91 -7.09
CA ILE A 443 -1.80 -15.42 -6.84
C ILE A 443 -0.93 -16.57 -6.35
N GLN A 444 -1.37 -17.32 -5.34
CA GLN A 444 -0.63 -18.50 -4.88
C GLN A 444 -0.47 -19.52 -5.98
N TRP A 445 -1.53 -19.81 -6.75
CA TRP A 445 -1.42 -20.70 -7.89
C TRP A 445 -0.37 -20.24 -8.90
N PHE A 446 -0.38 -18.96 -9.27
CA PHE A 446 0.58 -18.37 -10.22
C PHE A 446 2.03 -18.46 -9.71
N LEU A 447 2.25 -18.30 -8.41
CA LEU A 447 3.59 -18.34 -7.80
C LEU A 447 4.17 -19.77 -7.70
N HIS A 448 3.31 -20.76 -7.45
CA HIS A 448 3.71 -22.14 -7.17
C HIS A 448 3.66 -23.05 -8.39
N ALA A 449 2.70 -22.90 -9.29
CA ALA A 449 2.51 -23.79 -10.43
C ALA A 449 3.75 -23.91 -11.35
N PRO A 450 4.48 -22.83 -11.71
CA PRO A 450 5.64 -22.94 -12.60
C PRO A 450 6.81 -23.76 -12.06
N ARG A 451 6.88 -23.96 -10.73
CA ARG A 451 7.97 -24.68 -10.04
C ARG A 451 7.51 -26.00 -9.42
N GLY A 452 6.24 -26.34 -9.55
CA GLY A 452 5.64 -27.54 -8.96
C GLY A 452 5.28 -28.61 -9.99
N GLN A 453 4.54 -29.62 -9.54
CA GLN A 453 3.98 -30.69 -10.35
C GLN A 453 5.01 -31.46 -11.18
N GLY A 454 6.22 -31.67 -10.64
CA GLY A 454 7.29 -32.37 -11.35
C GLY A 454 6.86 -33.71 -11.96
N LEU A 455 6.10 -34.52 -11.22
CA LEU A 455 5.56 -35.80 -11.69
C LEU A 455 4.54 -35.63 -12.81
N PHE A 456 3.54 -34.77 -12.61
CA PHE A 456 2.41 -34.62 -13.54
C PHE A 456 2.84 -33.94 -14.84
N SER A 457 3.79 -33.01 -14.77
CA SER A 457 4.41 -32.39 -15.93
C SER A 457 5.20 -33.40 -16.77
N ALA A 458 5.97 -34.28 -16.12
CA ALA A 458 6.72 -35.35 -16.81
C ALA A 458 5.81 -36.40 -17.46
N THR A 459 4.60 -36.58 -16.92
CA THR A 459 3.64 -37.60 -17.37
C THR A 459 2.53 -37.05 -18.25
N ALA A 460 2.55 -35.75 -18.60
CA ALA A 460 1.52 -35.09 -19.40
C ALA A 460 1.23 -35.78 -20.76
N ASN A 461 2.22 -36.46 -21.33
CA ASN A 461 2.11 -37.21 -22.60
C ASN A 461 1.54 -38.63 -22.46
N ILE A 462 1.35 -39.14 -21.24
CA ILE A 462 0.70 -40.44 -20.96
C ILE A 462 -0.83 -40.28 -20.91
N GLY A 463 -1.32 -39.02 -20.98
CA GLY A 463 -2.71 -38.63 -20.87
C GLY A 463 -3.63 -39.45 -21.77
N ASN A 464 -4.38 -40.36 -21.14
CA ASN A 464 -5.56 -41.13 -21.58
C ASN A 464 -5.57 -42.58 -21.04
N ARG A 465 -4.79 -42.89 -19.99
CA ARG A 465 -4.82 -44.20 -19.31
C ARG A 465 -4.90 -44.02 -17.80
N ILE A 466 -5.37 -45.06 -17.11
CA ILE A 466 -5.25 -45.17 -15.66
C ILE A 466 -3.79 -45.47 -15.34
N SER A 467 -3.19 -44.67 -14.45
CA SER A 467 -1.79 -44.80 -14.06
C SER A 467 -1.67 -44.83 -12.54
N SER A 468 -0.99 -45.85 -12.02
CA SER A 468 -0.65 -45.91 -10.60
C SER A 468 0.55 -45.01 -10.30
N VAL A 469 0.40 -44.12 -9.33
CA VAL A 469 1.48 -43.29 -8.81
C VAL A 469 1.91 -43.85 -7.47
N ALA A 470 3.15 -44.31 -7.42
CA ALA A 470 3.75 -44.79 -6.18
C ALA A 470 4.13 -43.58 -5.28
N TRP A 471 3.32 -43.32 -4.27
CA TRP A 471 3.54 -42.31 -3.26
C TRP A 471 4.34 -42.89 -2.09
N LYS A 472 5.49 -42.29 -1.80
CA LYS A 472 6.37 -42.70 -0.72
C LYS A 472 6.11 -41.86 0.54
N PRO A 473 5.42 -42.38 1.58
CA PRO A 473 4.91 -41.57 2.69
C PRO A 473 5.98 -41.05 3.65
N ASP A 474 7.16 -41.66 3.69
CA ASP A 474 8.25 -41.38 4.63
C ASP A 474 9.33 -40.46 4.06
N TYR A 475 9.08 -39.80 2.93
CA TYR A 475 9.98 -38.79 2.39
C TYR A 475 10.23 -37.69 3.41
N ASN A 476 11.50 -37.38 3.67
CA ASN A 476 11.87 -36.39 4.66
C ASN A 476 13.16 -35.65 4.27
N ARG A 477 13.10 -34.31 4.21
CA ARG A 477 14.22 -33.42 3.89
C ARG A 477 15.07 -33.00 5.09
N ILE A 478 14.88 -33.60 6.28
CA ILE A 478 15.72 -33.30 7.45
C ILE A 478 17.21 -33.63 7.20
N SER A 479 17.50 -34.62 6.34
CA SER A 479 18.89 -34.96 6.00
C SER A 479 19.59 -33.81 5.26
N LYS A 480 20.60 -33.22 5.89
CA LYS A 480 21.49 -32.19 5.32
C LYS A 480 22.83 -32.77 4.89
N GLY A 481 22.83 -33.97 4.31
CA GLY A 481 24.01 -34.64 3.79
C GLY A 481 24.90 -33.72 2.95
N SER A 482 26.22 -33.87 3.04
CA SER A 482 27.18 -33.04 2.26
C SER A 482 27.64 -33.71 0.96
N TRP A 483 27.06 -34.86 0.65
CA TRP A 483 27.42 -35.70 -0.49
C TRP A 483 26.17 -36.08 -1.29
N CYS A 484 26.35 -36.30 -2.58
CA CYS A 484 25.34 -36.84 -3.49
C CYS A 484 25.99 -37.88 -4.41
N VAL A 485 25.17 -38.64 -5.13
CA VAL A 485 25.63 -39.69 -6.05
C VAL A 485 25.48 -39.21 -7.48
N LYS A 486 26.60 -39.19 -8.21
CA LYS A 486 26.71 -38.82 -9.62
C LYS A 486 26.82 -40.07 -10.47
N ILE A 487 25.93 -40.21 -11.45
CA ILE A 487 25.94 -41.27 -12.46
C ILE A 487 26.56 -40.70 -13.74
N MET A 488 27.64 -41.31 -14.20
CA MET A 488 28.29 -40.99 -15.48
C MET A 488 27.63 -41.76 -16.61
N LEU A 489 27.34 -41.09 -17.72
CA LEU A 489 26.77 -41.69 -18.92
C LEU A 489 27.85 -41.90 -20.00
N GLU A 490 27.59 -42.81 -20.95
CA GLU A 490 28.57 -43.20 -21.99
C GLU A 490 28.92 -42.07 -22.96
N ASP A 491 28.03 -41.08 -23.12
CA ASP A 491 28.25 -39.88 -23.93
C ASP A 491 29.12 -38.81 -23.24
N GLY A 492 29.57 -39.09 -22.01
CA GLY A 492 30.36 -38.19 -21.18
C GLY A 492 29.53 -37.21 -20.35
N SER A 493 28.21 -37.19 -20.52
CA SER A 493 27.32 -36.43 -19.65
C SER A 493 27.16 -37.11 -18.28
N ALA A 494 26.52 -36.42 -17.35
CA ALA A 494 26.27 -36.94 -16.02
C ALA A 494 24.86 -36.64 -15.55
N ARG A 495 24.35 -37.49 -14.69
CA ARG A 495 23.10 -37.32 -13.94
C ARG A 495 23.35 -37.52 -12.45
N TYR A 496 22.41 -37.07 -11.63
CA TYR A 496 22.46 -37.25 -10.20
C TYR A 496 21.27 -38.08 -9.75
N VAL A 497 21.44 -38.83 -8.67
CA VAL A 497 20.34 -39.58 -8.07
C VAL A 497 19.31 -38.58 -7.54
N HIS A 498 18.07 -38.74 -8.00
CA HIS A 498 16.95 -37.88 -7.61
C HIS A 498 15.95 -38.63 -6.73
N GLU A 499 15.34 -37.91 -5.81
CA GLU A 499 14.12 -38.32 -5.12
C GLU A 499 13.13 -37.16 -5.19
N ARG A 500 11.94 -37.42 -5.74
CA ARG A 500 10.91 -36.41 -5.97
C ARG A 500 11.44 -35.18 -6.72
N GLY A 501 12.20 -35.43 -7.80
CA GLY A 501 12.74 -34.40 -8.68
C GLY A 501 13.92 -33.58 -8.11
N LYS A 502 14.44 -33.92 -6.92
CA LYS A 502 15.58 -33.22 -6.29
C LYS A 502 16.77 -34.13 -6.09
N VAL A 503 17.96 -33.54 -6.17
CA VAL A 503 19.23 -34.24 -5.89
C VAL A 503 19.26 -34.72 -4.45
N VAL A 504 19.41 -36.03 -4.25
CA VAL A 504 19.42 -36.63 -2.91
C VAL A 504 20.74 -36.34 -2.21
N ARG A 505 20.65 -36.01 -0.92
CA ARG A 505 21.78 -35.67 -0.07
C ARG A 505 21.98 -36.76 0.98
N TYR A 506 23.19 -37.27 1.05
CA TYR A 506 23.59 -38.37 1.91
C TYR A 506 24.75 -37.99 2.83
N ALA A 507 24.93 -38.79 3.88
CA ALA A 507 26.22 -38.82 4.58
C ALA A 507 27.31 -39.37 3.64
N GLU A 508 28.58 -39.10 3.96
CA GLU A 508 29.69 -39.52 3.10
C GLU A 508 29.74 -41.04 2.90
N VAL A 509 29.63 -41.80 3.99
CA VAL A 509 29.66 -43.27 3.95
C VAL A 509 28.48 -43.82 3.13
N GLU A 510 27.28 -43.34 3.41
CA GLU A 510 26.05 -43.72 2.72
C GLU A 510 26.12 -43.40 1.21
N ALA A 511 26.67 -42.24 0.82
CA ALA A 511 26.84 -41.89 -0.59
C ALA A 511 27.75 -42.87 -1.34
N HIS A 512 28.84 -43.33 -0.69
CA HIS A 512 29.73 -44.33 -1.27
C HIS A 512 29.05 -45.70 -1.36
N GLU A 513 28.34 -46.12 -0.31
CA GLU A 513 27.59 -47.38 -0.30
C GLU A 513 26.52 -47.42 -1.41
N ILE A 514 25.80 -46.31 -1.63
CA ILE A 514 24.81 -46.20 -2.70
C ILE A 514 25.48 -46.19 -4.09
N ALA A 515 26.60 -45.48 -4.25
CA ALA A 515 27.35 -45.48 -5.51
C ALA A 515 27.86 -46.90 -5.86
N ASP A 516 28.40 -47.62 -4.88
CA ASP A 516 28.84 -49.00 -5.04
C ASP A 516 27.68 -49.93 -5.39
N HIS A 517 26.52 -49.74 -4.74
CA HIS A 517 25.31 -50.49 -5.05
C HIS A 517 24.87 -50.29 -6.52
N PHE A 518 24.84 -49.05 -7.01
CA PHE A 518 24.55 -48.78 -8.42
C PHE A 518 25.56 -49.42 -9.35
N ASN A 519 26.86 -49.38 -9.03
CA ASN A 519 27.90 -49.99 -9.86
C ASN A 519 27.72 -51.52 -9.99
N VAL A 520 27.42 -52.21 -8.88
CA VAL A 520 27.08 -53.65 -8.89
C VAL A 520 25.87 -53.91 -9.79
N GLN A 521 24.80 -53.13 -9.66
CA GLN A 521 23.60 -53.27 -10.50
C GLN A 521 23.89 -53.01 -11.99
N PHE A 522 24.71 -52.02 -12.30
CA PHE A 522 25.11 -51.72 -13.69
C PHE A 522 25.90 -52.87 -14.31
N ASP A 523 26.82 -53.48 -13.56
CA ASP A 523 27.61 -54.63 -14.03
C ASP A 523 26.75 -55.89 -14.23
N GLU A 524 25.87 -56.19 -13.28
CA GLU A 524 24.93 -57.32 -13.42
C GLU A 524 24.00 -57.16 -14.63
N ALA A 525 23.46 -55.96 -14.83
CA ALA A 525 22.58 -55.62 -15.94
C ALA A 525 23.31 -55.71 -17.30
N ARG A 526 24.57 -55.26 -17.36
CA ARG A 526 25.45 -55.42 -18.54
C ARG A 526 25.71 -56.89 -18.86
N ASN A 527 26.01 -57.71 -17.84
CA ASN A 527 26.22 -59.16 -18.02
C ASN A 527 24.95 -59.87 -18.51
N LYS A 528 23.77 -59.41 -18.09
CA LYS A 528 22.46 -59.88 -18.56
C LYS A 528 22.03 -59.29 -19.92
N LYS A 529 22.88 -58.48 -20.57
CA LYS A 529 22.59 -57.77 -21.83
C LYS A 529 21.34 -56.87 -21.78
N ASN A 530 21.04 -56.30 -20.60
CA ASN A 530 19.94 -55.38 -20.39
C ASN A 530 20.43 -54.19 -19.52
N PRO A 531 21.39 -53.39 -20.01
CA PRO A 531 22.07 -52.36 -19.23
C PRO A 531 21.12 -51.26 -18.72
N TRP A 532 21.49 -50.58 -17.64
CA TRP A 532 20.79 -49.38 -17.19
C TRP A 532 21.14 -48.19 -18.08
N CYS A 533 20.16 -47.35 -18.37
CA CYS A 533 20.28 -46.19 -19.23
C CYS A 533 19.30 -45.08 -18.86
N TYR A 534 19.55 -43.89 -19.38
CA TYR A 534 18.61 -42.79 -19.44
C TYR A 534 18.11 -42.63 -20.88
N THR A 535 16.85 -42.24 -21.07
CA THR A 535 16.41 -41.77 -22.39
C THR A 535 16.91 -40.34 -22.64
N SER A 536 17.29 -40.02 -23.89
CA SER A 536 18.03 -38.80 -24.22
C SER A 536 17.26 -37.50 -24.00
N GLU A 537 15.92 -37.53 -24.13
CA GLU A 537 15.07 -36.33 -24.01
C GLU A 537 14.25 -36.33 -22.71
N ARG A 538 13.56 -37.43 -22.40
CA ARG A 538 12.69 -37.52 -21.22
C ARG A 538 13.42 -37.86 -19.92
N GLU A 539 14.70 -38.18 -20.01
CA GLU A 539 15.55 -38.58 -18.89
C GLU A 539 14.97 -39.76 -18.10
N GLY A 540 14.24 -40.66 -18.77
CA GLY A 540 13.67 -41.84 -18.14
C GLY A 540 14.76 -42.81 -17.70
N PHE A 541 14.88 -43.08 -16.41
CA PHE A 541 15.87 -44.00 -15.84
C PHE A 541 15.32 -45.43 -15.74
N GLY A 542 16.02 -46.40 -16.32
CA GLY A 542 15.61 -47.80 -16.28
C GLY A 542 16.61 -48.72 -16.97
N THR A 543 16.31 -50.02 -16.99
CA THR A 543 17.03 -50.93 -17.89
C THR A 543 16.67 -50.65 -19.35
N TYR A 544 17.51 -51.05 -20.28
CA TYR A 544 17.31 -50.82 -21.71
C TYR A 544 15.93 -51.28 -22.18
N SER A 545 15.53 -52.51 -21.81
CA SER A 545 14.22 -53.08 -22.16
C SER A 545 13.02 -52.30 -21.59
N THR A 546 13.16 -51.65 -20.44
CA THR A 546 12.12 -50.79 -19.86
C THR A 546 12.14 -49.39 -20.48
N ALA A 547 13.33 -48.83 -20.75
CA ALA A 547 13.49 -47.49 -21.32
C ALA A 547 12.90 -47.41 -22.75
N ILE A 548 13.09 -48.46 -23.57
CA ILE A 548 12.52 -48.51 -24.93
C ILE A 548 10.99 -48.52 -24.96
N GLN A 549 10.32 -48.91 -23.86
CA GLN A 549 8.86 -48.92 -23.79
C GLN A 549 8.27 -47.52 -23.57
N VAL A 550 9.08 -46.59 -23.05
CA VAL A 550 8.64 -45.25 -22.65
C VAL A 550 9.27 -44.12 -23.47
N MET A 551 10.29 -44.43 -24.27
CA MET A 551 10.95 -43.48 -25.16
C MET A 551 10.10 -43.10 -26.37
N THR A 552 10.28 -41.89 -26.88
CA THR A 552 9.68 -41.44 -28.14
C THR A 552 10.45 -41.97 -29.35
N ALA A 553 9.88 -41.83 -30.55
CA ALA A 553 10.51 -42.32 -31.79
C ALA A 553 11.88 -41.65 -32.08
N ASP A 554 12.10 -40.45 -31.55
CA ASP A 554 13.30 -39.64 -31.78
C ASP A 554 14.31 -39.73 -30.60
N GLU A 555 13.99 -40.49 -29.55
CA GLU A 555 14.87 -40.66 -28.38
C GLU A 555 15.84 -41.82 -28.55
N THR A 556 17.00 -41.69 -27.92
CA THR A 556 17.98 -42.78 -27.79
C THR A 556 18.22 -43.13 -26.32
N CYS A 557 18.66 -44.35 -26.04
CA CYS A 557 19.08 -44.76 -24.70
C CYS A 557 20.57 -44.47 -24.54
N ILE A 558 20.93 -43.69 -23.52
CA ILE A 558 22.30 -43.36 -23.15
C ILE A 558 22.69 -44.23 -21.94
N MET A 559 23.65 -45.12 -22.11
CA MET A 559 23.98 -46.13 -21.09
C MET A 559 24.67 -45.54 -19.86
N CYS A 560 24.36 -46.09 -18.69
CA CYS A 560 25.05 -45.78 -17.43
C CYS A 560 26.43 -46.44 -17.41
N SER A 561 27.48 -45.63 -17.25
CA SER A 561 28.87 -46.08 -17.18
C SER A 561 29.23 -46.53 -15.77
N ASN A 562 29.14 -45.61 -14.80
CA ASN A 562 29.42 -45.84 -13.38
C ASN A 562 28.70 -44.80 -12.51
N ALA A 563 28.66 -45.04 -11.20
CA ALA A 563 28.22 -44.11 -10.17
C ALA A 563 29.39 -43.76 -9.24
N THR A 564 29.44 -42.51 -8.78
CA THR A 564 30.47 -41.99 -7.86
C THR A 564 29.87 -41.08 -6.81
N ALA A 565 30.36 -41.15 -5.58
CA ALA A 565 30.02 -40.20 -4.53
C ALA A 565 30.79 -38.89 -4.76
N VAL A 566 30.09 -37.76 -4.75
CA VAL A 566 30.70 -36.42 -4.92
C VAL A 566 30.14 -35.44 -3.90
N ARG A 567 30.89 -34.37 -3.63
CA ARG A 567 30.43 -33.29 -2.74
C ARG A 567 29.23 -32.58 -3.35
N TYR A 568 28.18 -32.45 -2.56
CA TYR A 568 27.01 -31.66 -2.91
C TYR A 568 27.38 -30.17 -2.96
N THR A 569 26.80 -29.44 -3.92
CA THR A 569 26.89 -27.99 -4.00
C THR A 569 25.55 -27.40 -4.42
N GLN A 570 25.30 -26.14 -4.07
CA GLN A 570 24.09 -25.44 -4.53
C GLN A 570 24.03 -25.33 -6.06
N ALA A 571 25.19 -25.27 -6.73
CA ALA A 571 25.24 -25.29 -8.19
C ALA A 571 24.70 -26.62 -8.76
N ILE A 572 25.04 -27.75 -8.13
CA ILE A 572 24.50 -29.07 -8.52
C ILE A 572 22.97 -29.08 -8.31
N GLU A 573 22.48 -28.62 -7.16
CA GLU A 573 21.04 -28.55 -6.89
C GLU A 573 20.30 -27.76 -7.96
N ASN A 574 20.74 -26.53 -8.23
CA ASN A 574 20.08 -25.60 -9.14
C ASN A 574 20.14 -26.07 -10.60
N THR A 575 21.17 -26.85 -10.98
CA THR A 575 21.34 -27.35 -12.35
C THR A 575 20.59 -28.66 -12.59
N TYR A 576 20.54 -29.56 -11.61
CA TYR A 576 20.07 -30.93 -11.83
C TYR A 576 18.72 -31.27 -11.19
N SER A 577 18.22 -30.44 -10.27
CA SER A 577 16.86 -30.64 -9.74
C SER A 577 15.82 -30.12 -10.72
N SER A 578 14.77 -30.89 -10.95
CA SER A 578 13.75 -30.61 -11.97
C SER A 578 12.52 -29.88 -11.43
N SER A 579 12.28 -29.90 -10.13
CA SER A 579 11.09 -29.29 -9.52
C SER A 579 11.29 -28.95 -8.04
N GLU A 580 10.57 -27.94 -7.56
CA GLU A 580 10.54 -27.57 -6.14
C GLU A 580 9.59 -28.51 -5.35
N ASN A 581 8.43 -28.75 -5.93
CA ASN A 581 7.40 -29.70 -5.50
C ASN A 581 7.16 -30.73 -6.61
N PHE A 582 7.11 -32.01 -6.22
CA PHE A 582 6.98 -33.11 -7.15
C PHE A 582 5.52 -33.45 -7.46
N TYR A 583 4.63 -33.38 -6.46
CA TYR A 583 3.20 -33.62 -6.62
C TYR A 583 2.41 -32.31 -6.69
N ALA A 584 2.70 -31.38 -5.79
CA ALA A 584 1.97 -30.13 -5.62
C ALA A 584 2.49 -28.98 -6.53
N PRO A 585 1.72 -27.91 -6.78
CA PRO A 585 0.39 -27.64 -6.25
C PRO A 585 -0.69 -28.48 -6.95
N LEU A 586 -1.78 -28.79 -6.24
CA LEU A 586 -2.97 -29.44 -6.81
C LEU A 586 -4.23 -28.74 -6.30
N VAL A 587 -5.32 -28.82 -7.06
CA VAL A 587 -6.62 -28.26 -6.67
C VAL A 587 -7.45 -29.35 -6.03
N ILE A 588 -8.05 -29.04 -4.88
CA ILE A 588 -9.01 -29.87 -4.17
C ILE A 588 -10.36 -29.14 -4.11
N LEU A 589 -11.45 -29.90 -4.20
CA LEU A 589 -12.80 -29.34 -4.02
C LEU A 589 -13.27 -29.60 -2.59
N LEU A 590 -13.69 -28.53 -1.92
CA LEU A 590 -14.23 -28.56 -0.56
C LEU A 590 -15.71 -28.19 -0.61
N GLU A 591 -16.55 -28.87 0.16
CA GLU A 591 -17.95 -28.48 0.32
C GLU A 591 -18.03 -27.11 1.01
N GLU A 592 -18.82 -26.18 0.46
CA GLU A 592 -18.80 -24.78 0.89
C GLU A 592 -19.21 -24.57 2.36
N GLU A 593 -20.16 -25.37 2.88
CA GLU A 593 -20.64 -25.22 4.26
C GLU A 593 -19.72 -25.86 5.30
N SER A 594 -19.20 -27.06 5.04
CA SER A 594 -18.38 -27.80 6.01
C SER A 594 -16.88 -27.51 5.89
N GLY A 595 -16.42 -27.04 4.73
CA GLY A 595 -15.00 -26.87 4.41
C GLY A 595 -14.23 -28.19 4.28
N LEU A 596 -14.93 -29.33 4.20
CA LEU A 596 -14.33 -30.66 4.10
C LEU A 596 -14.14 -31.09 2.63
N PRO A 597 -13.12 -31.91 2.33
CA PRO A 597 -12.96 -32.51 1.00
C PRO A 597 -14.20 -33.29 0.55
N ILE A 598 -14.58 -33.10 -0.72
CA ILE A 598 -15.70 -33.85 -1.31
C ILE A 598 -15.22 -35.24 -1.72
N SER A 599 -15.85 -36.28 -1.14
CA SER A 599 -15.62 -37.68 -1.50
C SER A 599 -16.60 -38.16 -2.56
N VAL A 600 -16.07 -38.81 -3.60
CA VAL A 600 -16.82 -39.38 -4.71
C VAL A 600 -16.48 -40.86 -4.80
N PHE A 601 -17.46 -41.72 -4.55
CA PHE A 601 -17.29 -43.19 -4.53
C PHE A 601 -16.13 -43.68 -3.64
N GLY A 602 -15.90 -43.03 -2.50
CA GLY A 602 -14.83 -43.38 -1.56
C GLY A 602 -13.44 -42.92 -2.00
N ALA A 603 -13.36 -41.92 -2.87
CA ALA A 603 -12.11 -41.30 -3.26
C ALA A 603 -12.23 -39.77 -3.33
N ILE A 604 -11.15 -39.07 -2.96
CA ILE A 604 -11.03 -37.62 -3.17
C ILE A 604 -10.38 -37.36 -4.54
N PHE A 605 -11.00 -36.48 -5.30
CA PHE A 605 -10.50 -36.06 -6.61
C PHE A 605 -9.66 -34.79 -6.50
N LEU A 606 -8.48 -34.80 -7.11
CA LEU A 606 -7.60 -33.64 -7.22
C LEU A 606 -7.42 -33.28 -8.70
N VAL A 607 -7.15 -32.01 -8.98
CA VAL A 607 -6.96 -31.51 -10.36
C VAL A 607 -5.61 -30.78 -10.49
N THR A 608 -4.87 -31.10 -11.55
CA THR A 608 -3.57 -30.46 -11.82
C THR A 608 -3.70 -29.08 -12.44
N ASN A 609 -4.78 -28.81 -13.19
CA ASN A 609 -4.99 -27.51 -13.82
C ASN A 609 -6.39 -26.94 -13.49
N PRO A 610 -6.50 -25.94 -12.59
CA PRO A 610 -7.76 -25.32 -12.20
C PRO A 610 -8.52 -24.75 -13.40
N LEU A 611 -7.82 -24.21 -14.40
CA LEU A 611 -8.46 -23.61 -15.58
C LEU A 611 -9.16 -24.64 -16.48
N ARG A 612 -8.96 -25.94 -16.20
CA ARG A 612 -9.65 -27.04 -16.88
C ARG A 612 -10.73 -27.69 -16.00
N LEU A 613 -11.04 -27.13 -14.83
CA LEU A 613 -11.97 -27.71 -13.87
C LEU A 613 -13.35 -27.99 -14.49
N GLU A 614 -13.88 -27.09 -15.32
CA GLU A 614 -15.17 -27.26 -15.98
C GLU A 614 -15.24 -28.55 -16.81
N ARG A 615 -14.16 -28.90 -17.50
CA ARG A 615 -14.08 -30.15 -18.27
C ARG A 615 -14.24 -31.38 -17.39
N PHE A 616 -13.65 -31.38 -16.20
CA PHE A 616 -13.75 -32.51 -15.26
C PHE A 616 -15.15 -32.59 -14.66
N ILE A 617 -15.69 -31.47 -14.19
CA ILE A 617 -17.04 -31.37 -13.63
C ILE A 617 -18.10 -31.83 -14.64
N ASP A 618 -18.00 -31.40 -15.90
CA ASP A 618 -18.92 -31.82 -16.97
C ASP A 618 -18.82 -33.32 -17.26
N ASN A 619 -17.62 -33.89 -17.17
CA ASN A 619 -17.45 -35.34 -17.31
C ASN A 619 -18.07 -36.09 -16.13
N TRP A 620 -17.83 -35.68 -14.90
CA TRP A 620 -18.38 -36.31 -13.70
C TRP A 620 -19.92 -36.21 -13.68
N ARG A 621 -20.48 -35.06 -14.09
CA ARG A 621 -21.94 -34.91 -14.25
C ARG A 621 -22.51 -35.90 -15.28
N LYS A 622 -21.84 -36.08 -16.42
CA LYS A 622 -22.25 -37.08 -17.44
C LYS A 622 -22.11 -38.53 -16.95
N ALA A 623 -21.25 -38.75 -15.96
CA ALA A 623 -21.09 -40.04 -15.28
C ALA A 623 -22.09 -40.23 -14.12
N GLY A 624 -23.03 -39.29 -13.93
CA GLY A 624 -24.07 -39.36 -12.89
C GLY A 624 -23.63 -38.84 -11.52
N ILE A 625 -22.50 -38.13 -11.41
CA ILE A 625 -22.03 -37.52 -10.17
C ILE A 625 -22.53 -36.07 -10.11
N GLU A 626 -23.38 -35.77 -9.16
CA GLU A 626 -23.76 -34.40 -8.81
C GLU A 626 -22.96 -33.97 -7.57
N LEU A 627 -22.16 -32.92 -7.70
CA LEU A 627 -21.41 -32.36 -6.59
C LEU A 627 -22.29 -31.37 -5.80
N PRO A 628 -22.12 -31.28 -4.46
CA PRO A 628 -22.69 -30.19 -3.68
C PRO A 628 -22.06 -28.85 -4.08
N THR A 629 -22.57 -27.75 -3.53
CA THR A 629 -21.90 -26.45 -3.67
C THR A 629 -20.50 -26.52 -3.07
N PHE A 630 -19.51 -26.04 -3.80
CA PHE A 630 -18.11 -26.24 -3.46
C PHE A 630 -17.27 -24.98 -3.66
N VAL A 631 -16.12 -24.96 -3.00
CA VAL A 631 -15.02 -24.01 -3.23
C VAL A 631 -13.76 -24.78 -3.64
N ALA A 632 -12.92 -24.15 -4.45
CA ALA A 632 -11.65 -24.71 -4.87
C ALA A 632 -10.52 -24.21 -3.96
N SER A 633 -9.76 -25.13 -3.37
CA SER A 633 -8.58 -24.82 -2.56
C SER A 633 -7.32 -25.41 -3.20
N ILE A 634 -6.16 -24.89 -2.80
CA ILE A 634 -4.85 -25.36 -3.26
C ILE A 634 -4.24 -26.25 -2.18
N VAL A 635 -3.72 -27.40 -2.58
CA VAL A 635 -2.70 -28.16 -1.83
C VAL A 635 -1.37 -27.63 -2.33
N GLU A 636 -0.68 -26.79 -1.56
CA GLU A 636 0.37 -25.90 -2.09
C GLU A 636 1.73 -26.58 -2.23
N SER A 637 2.03 -27.53 -1.34
CA SER A 637 3.34 -28.14 -1.20
C SER A 637 3.29 -29.66 -1.09
N ASP A 638 4.43 -30.31 -1.36
CA ASP A 638 4.54 -31.76 -1.18
C ASP A 638 4.32 -32.19 0.28
N ASP A 639 4.69 -31.35 1.25
CA ASP A 639 4.47 -31.63 2.68
C ASP A 639 2.96 -31.63 3.03
N GLU A 640 2.20 -30.71 2.45
CA GLU A 640 0.74 -30.69 2.57
C GLU A 640 0.11 -31.88 1.86
N PHE A 641 0.57 -32.18 0.64
CA PHE A 641 0.13 -33.35 -0.11
C PHE A 641 0.37 -34.64 0.69
N ASP A 642 1.56 -34.81 1.28
CA ASP A 642 1.90 -35.99 2.08
C ASP A 642 1.00 -36.13 3.31
N LYS A 643 0.75 -35.03 4.04
CA LYS A 643 -0.16 -35.04 5.20
C LYS A 643 -1.59 -35.37 4.77
N PHE A 644 -2.04 -34.78 3.67
CA PHE A 644 -3.36 -34.99 3.10
C PHE A 644 -3.57 -36.45 2.68
N VAL A 645 -2.71 -36.97 1.80
CA VAL A 645 -2.83 -38.36 1.30
C VAL A 645 -2.75 -39.37 2.44
N ARG A 646 -1.88 -39.14 3.44
CA ARG A 646 -1.81 -40.00 4.62
C ARG A 646 -3.14 -40.04 5.37
N LYS A 647 -3.71 -38.86 5.66
CA LYS A 647 -5.00 -38.76 6.36
C LYS A 647 -6.11 -39.49 5.60
N ILE A 648 -6.26 -39.22 4.30
CA ILE A 648 -7.33 -39.82 3.48
C ILE A 648 -7.19 -41.34 3.39
N LYS A 649 -5.95 -41.86 3.23
CA LYS A 649 -5.72 -43.30 3.21
C LYS A 649 -5.96 -43.96 4.57
N ASP A 650 -5.61 -43.29 5.68
CA ASP A 650 -5.89 -43.79 7.03
C ASP A 650 -7.42 -43.87 7.30
N GLU A 651 -8.21 -43.02 6.64
CA GLU A 651 -9.69 -43.03 6.66
C GLU A 651 -10.30 -44.10 5.72
N GLY A 652 -9.46 -44.81 4.95
CA GLY A 652 -9.89 -45.88 4.03
C GLY A 652 -10.34 -45.38 2.66
N GLU A 653 -10.06 -44.12 2.31
CA GLU A 653 -10.43 -43.51 1.05
C GLU A 653 -9.26 -43.48 0.04
N GLY A 654 -9.61 -43.44 -1.25
CA GLY A 654 -8.67 -43.26 -2.35
C GLY A 654 -8.32 -41.79 -2.62
N VAL A 655 -7.22 -41.55 -3.32
CA VAL A 655 -6.89 -40.24 -3.90
C VAL A 655 -6.61 -40.43 -5.39
N ILE A 656 -7.31 -39.67 -6.23
CA ILE A 656 -7.18 -39.76 -7.69
C ILE A 656 -6.97 -38.36 -8.25
N VAL A 657 -5.93 -38.18 -9.07
CA VAL A 657 -5.62 -36.91 -9.73
C VAL A 657 -6.05 -36.95 -11.20
N ASP A 658 -6.72 -35.88 -11.65
CA ASP A 658 -7.30 -35.70 -12.99
C ASP A 658 -8.20 -36.88 -13.46
N PRO A 659 -9.17 -37.34 -12.65
CA PRO A 659 -10.01 -38.47 -13.02
C PRO A 659 -10.98 -38.12 -14.17
N MET A 660 -11.02 -38.98 -15.18
CA MET A 660 -12.04 -38.99 -16.22
C MET A 660 -12.80 -40.30 -16.16
N LEU A 661 -14.12 -40.23 -16.17
CA LEU A 661 -15.02 -41.36 -16.02
C LEU A 661 -15.82 -41.61 -17.31
N ASN A 662 -16.23 -42.87 -17.52
CA ASN A 662 -17.25 -43.19 -18.51
C ASN A 662 -18.65 -42.85 -17.98
N MET A 663 -19.67 -42.96 -18.82
CA MET A 663 -21.06 -42.66 -18.43
C MET A 663 -21.62 -43.61 -17.36
N SER A 664 -20.98 -44.75 -17.11
CA SER A 664 -21.31 -45.67 -16.01
C SER A 664 -20.57 -45.37 -14.71
N GLY A 665 -19.74 -44.33 -14.66
CA GLY A 665 -18.98 -43.95 -13.46
C GLY A 665 -17.64 -44.66 -13.27
N GLU A 666 -17.21 -45.48 -14.24
CA GLU A 666 -15.93 -46.20 -14.17
C GLU A 666 -14.78 -45.30 -14.64
N LEU A 667 -13.64 -45.38 -13.95
CA LEU A 667 -12.44 -44.62 -14.28
C LEU A 667 -11.88 -45.05 -15.65
N ILE A 668 -11.76 -44.10 -16.58
CA ILE A 668 -11.11 -44.30 -17.89
C ILE A 668 -9.64 -43.85 -17.83
N SER A 669 -9.38 -42.73 -17.17
CA SER A 669 -8.03 -42.17 -17.04
C SER A 669 -7.88 -41.34 -15.77
N GLY A 670 -6.65 -41.21 -15.31
CA GLY A 670 -6.29 -40.47 -14.11
C GLY A 670 -5.13 -41.12 -13.39
N PHE A 671 -4.59 -40.43 -12.39
CA PHE A 671 -3.49 -40.93 -11.57
C PHE A 671 -4.00 -41.42 -10.22
N VAL A 672 -3.94 -42.72 -10.00
CA VAL A 672 -4.35 -43.34 -8.73
C VAL A 672 -3.15 -43.30 -7.78
N ILE A 673 -3.30 -42.63 -6.64
CA ILE A 673 -2.22 -42.50 -5.66
C ILE A 673 -2.19 -43.75 -4.76
N GLU A 674 -1.09 -44.51 -4.83
CA GLU A 674 -0.91 -45.77 -4.12
C GLU A 674 0.31 -45.72 -3.22
N ASN A 675 0.26 -46.42 -2.08
CA ASN A 675 1.39 -46.45 -1.17
C ASN A 675 2.53 -47.27 -1.81
N TYR A 676 3.70 -46.66 -1.95
CA TYR A 676 4.89 -47.28 -2.52
C TYR A 676 5.20 -48.64 -1.85
N TYR A 677 5.10 -48.73 -0.54
CA TYR A 677 5.42 -49.95 0.20
C TYR A 677 4.40 -51.08 0.00
N GLU A 678 3.16 -50.74 -0.30
CA GLU A 678 2.12 -51.73 -0.62
C GLU A 678 2.34 -52.28 -2.04
N LEU A 679 2.63 -51.39 -2.99
CA LEU A 679 2.98 -51.76 -4.36
C LEU A 679 4.17 -52.71 -4.45
N VAL A 680 5.25 -52.41 -3.72
CA VAL A 680 6.46 -53.25 -3.70
C VAL A 680 6.16 -54.62 -3.06
N LYS A 681 5.33 -54.68 -2.02
CA LYS A 681 4.95 -55.95 -1.37
C LYS A 681 4.12 -56.83 -2.30
N HIS A 682 3.14 -56.26 -3.01
CA HIS A 682 2.30 -57.02 -3.95
C HIS A 682 3.05 -57.42 -5.23
N GLY A 683 3.95 -56.59 -5.75
CA GLY A 683 4.79 -56.92 -6.90
C GLY A 683 5.85 -58.00 -6.62
N SER A 684 6.16 -58.27 -5.34
CA SER A 684 7.08 -59.34 -4.93
C SER A 684 6.42 -60.72 -4.88
N THR A 685 5.10 -60.80 -5.02
CA THR A 685 4.33 -62.06 -5.01
C THR A 685 4.00 -62.63 -6.39
N ASP A 686 4.21 -61.86 -7.47
CA ASP A 686 3.96 -62.25 -8.87
C ASP A 686 5.24 -62.43 -9.71
N LEU A 687 6.38 -62.73 -9.07
CA LEU A 687 7.64 -63.12 -9.72
C LEU A 687 8.11 -64.52 -9.29
#